data_AF-A0A8M1MMN9-F1
#
_entry.id   AF-A0A8M1MMN9-F1
#
_cell.length_a   1.000
_cell.length_b   1.000
_cell.length_c   1.000
_cell.angle_alpha   90.00
_cell.angle_beta   90.00
_cell.angle_gamma   90.00
#
_symmetry.space_group_name_H-M   'P 1'
#
loop_
_entity.id
_entity.type
_entity.pdbx_description
1 polymer ?
#
loop_
_entity_poly.entity_id
_entity_poly.type
_entity_poly.pdbx_seq_one_letter_code
_entity_poly.pdbx_strand_id
1 'polypeptide(L)'
;MAAAPALKHWRTTLERVEKFVSPLYFTDCNLRGRLFGDSCPVAALSSFQTPERLPYQEAVQQEFRPAQIGDSFGPTWWTCWFRVELTIPEAWVGQEVHLRWESDGEGLVWRDGEPVQGLTTEGEKTSYILTDRLEEGDPRSLTVYVEVACNGLLGAGKGTMIAAPDPEKMFQVSRAELAVFCRDVHRLLVDLELLLGIAKGLGEDNQRSFQALYTANQMVNVCDPAQPETFPVAQALASRFFGQRGGESQHTIHAMGHCHIDTAWLWPFKETVRKCARSWASAVQLMEQNPDFIFACSQAQQLEWVKSHYPGLHARLQEFACRGQFVPVGGTWVEMDGNLPSGEAMVRQFLQGQSFFLQEFGKMCSEFWLPDTFGYSAQLPQIMRSCGIRHFLTQKLSWNLVNSFPHHTFFWEGLDGSRVLAHFPPGDSYGMQGSAEEVLKTVVKNRDKGRSNHSAFLFGFGDGGGGPTQTMVDRLKRLHDTDGLPRVQLSSPGRLFSALESGSGQLCTWVGELFLELHNGTYTTHAQIKKGNRECERILHDVELLSSLAVARSAQFLYPAAQLQHLWRLLLLNQFHDVVTGSCIQLVAEEAMCHYEAGLPADIRLHGNTLLSAAAAALCAGEPGPEGLLIVNTLPWKRTEVLALPRPGGAHSLALVTVPSMGYAPAAAPTSLQPLQTQQPVFVVQETDGSVTLDNGIIRVRLDPTGCLTSLVLVASGREAIAEGTVGNQFVLFDDVPLYWDAWDVMDYHLETRKPVLGQAGTLAVGTEGGLRGSAWFLLQISPNSRLSQEVVLDVGCPYVRFHTEVHWHEAHKFLKVEFPARVRSPQATYEVQFGHLQRPTHHNTSWDWARFEMRN
;
A
#
# COMPACT_ATOMS: atom_id res chain seq x y z
N MET A 1 -30.39 56.27 -22.77
CA MET A 1 -30.05 56.34 -21.33
C MET A 1 -29.16 55.17 -21.01
N ALA A 2 -27.93 55.39 -20.54
CA ALA A 2 -27.13 54.29 -19.99
C ALA A 2 -27.87 53.75 -18.76
N ALA A 3 -28.11 52.45 -18.70
CA ALA A 3 -28.72 51.83 -17.52
C ALA A 3 -27.85 52.14 -16.29
N ALA A 4 -28.48 52.51 -15.18
CA ALA A 4 -27.74 52.77 -13.93
C ALA A 4 -26.95 51.50 -13.53
N PRO A 5 -25.70 51.63 -13.05
CA PRO A 5 -24.94 50.47 -12.60
C PRO A 5 -25.65 49.82 -11.40
N ALA A 6 -26.06 48.56 -11.57
CA ALA A 6 -26.67 47.77 -10.51
C ALA A 6 -25.60 47.00 -9.74
N LEU A 7 -25.70 46.99 -8.40
CA LEU A 7 -24.87 46.14 -7.56
C LEU A 7 -25.22 44.67 -7.83
N LYS A 8 -24.22 43.85 -8.15
CA LYS A 8 -24.42 42.39 -8.26
C LYS A 8 -24.13 41.75 -6.92
N HIS A 9 -25.12 41.06 -6.36
CA HIS A 9 -24.95 40.29 -5.14
C HIS A 9 -24.04 39.09 -5.40
N TRP A 10 -23.11 38.82 -4.48
CA TRP A 10 -22.12 37.75 -4.60
C TRP A 10 -22.77 36.39 -4.87
N ARG A 11 -23.59 35.92 -3.91
CA ARG A 11 -24.30 34.64 -3.98
C ARG A 11 -25.07 34.41 -5.29
N THR A 12 -25.92 35.35 -5.71
CA THR A 12 -26.74 35.16 -6.91
C THR A 12 -25.90 35.13 -8.19
N THR A 13 -24.80 35.88 -8.22
CA THR A 13 -23.85 35.86 -9.34
C THR A 13 -23.09 34.52 -9.39
N LEU A 14 -22.69 34.01 -8.22
CA LEU A 14 -22.03 32.72 -8.07
C LEU A 14 -22.93 31.58 -8.54
N GLU A 15 -24.14 31.48 -7.98
CA GLU A 15 -25.13 30.46 -8.32
C GLU A 15 -25.50 30.51 -9.82
N ARG A 16 -25.58 31.70 -10.43
CA ARG A 16 -25.80 31.84 -11.87
C ARG A 16 -24.72 31.13 -12.69
N VAL A 17 -23.44 31.35 -12.36
CA VAL A 17 -22.31 30.71 -13.06
C VAL A 17 -22.34 29.20 -12.81
N GLU A 18 -22.60 28.76 -11.58
CA GLU A 18 -22.74 27.33 -11.24
C GLU A 18 -23.79 26.64 -12.11
N LYS A 19 -24.97 27.25 -12.27
CA LYS A 19 -26.03 26.68 -13.11
C LYS A 19 -25.66 26.64 -14.60
N PHE A 20 -24.83 27.57 -15.07
CA PHE A 20 -24.37 27.62 -16.45
C PHE A 20 -23.39 26.49 -16.82
N VAL A 21 -22.61 25.99 -15.84
CA VAL A 21 -21.67 24.87 -16.02
C VAL A 21 -22.16 23.55 -15.41
N SER A 22 -23.37 23.54 -14.85
CA SER A 22 -23.90 22.41 -14.10
C SER A 22 -24.14 21.18 -14.98
N PRO A 23 -23.72 19.97 -14.54
CA PRO A 23 -24.11 18.73 -15.20
C PRO A 23 -25.57 18.31 -14.93
N LEU A 24 -26.27 18.99 -14.01
CA LEU A 24 -27.61 18.60 -13.55
C LEU A 24 -28.73 19.60 -13.89
N TYR A 25 -28.40 20.88 -14.07
CA TYR A 25 -29.39 21.95 -14.15
C TYR A 25 -29.30 22.65 -15.49
N PHE A 26 -30.44 22.83 -16.15
CA PHE A 26 -30.55 23.52 -17.45
C PHE A 26 -29.66 22.89 -18.54
N THR A 27 -29.44 21.58 -18.48
CA THR A 27 -28.58 20.86 -19.45
C THR A 27 -29.12 20.91 -20.87
N ASP A 28 -30.38 21.28 -21.05
CA ASP A 28 -31.02 21.56 -22.33
C ASP A 28 -30.48 22.84 -22.99
N CYS A 29 -29.97 23.81 -22.21
CA CYS A 29 -29.55 25.12 -22.73
C CYS A 29 -28.22 25.68 -22.18
N ASN A 30 -27.64 25.07 -21.15
CA ASN A 30 -26.39 25.53 -20.54
C ASN A 30 -25.14 25.08 -21.32
N LEU A 31 -23.97 25.52 -20.89
CA LEU A 31 -22.71 25.22 -21.58
C LEU A 31 -22.33 23.74 -21.47
N ARG A 32 -22.53 23.11 -20.31
CA ARG A 32 -22.16 21.70 -20.07
C ARG A 32 -22.94 20.74 -20.97
N GLY A 33 -24.21 21.03 -21.23
CA GLY A 33 -25.07 20.29 -22.16
C GLY A 33 -24.67 20.39 -23.63
N ARG A 34 -23.65 21.21 -23.97
CA ARG A 34 -23.09 21.34 -25.32
C ARG A 34 -21.71 20.70 -25.47
N LEU A 35 -21.21 20.02 -24.43
CA LEU A 35 -19.89 19.38 -24.45
C LEU A 35 -19.79 18.31 -25.53
N PHE A 36 -20.89 17.57 -25.73
CA PHE A 36 -21.06 16.67 -26.86
C PHE A 36 -22.19 17.22 -27.74
N GLY A 37 -21.89 17.40 -29.02
CA GLY A 37 -22.82 17.86 -30.04
C GLY A 37 -23.66 16.71 -30.60
N ASP A 38 -23.72 16.61 -31.92
CA ASP A 38 -24.40 15.50 -32.60
C ASP A 38 -23.86 14.14 -32.14
N SER A 39 -24.76 13.19 -31.91
CA SER A 39 -24.41 11.82 -31.57
C SER A 39 -25.19 10.81 -32.42
N CYS A 40 -24.63 9.62 -32.59
CA CYS A 40 -25.31 8.49 -33.24
C CYS A 40 -24.96 7.18 -32.52
N PRO A 41 -25.85 6.18 -32.52
CA PRO A 41 -25.55 4.88 -31.94
C PRO A 41 -24.37 4.21 -32.67
N VAL A 42 -23.72 3.27 -32.00
CA VAL A 42 -22.75 2.37 -32.66
C VAL A 42 -23.46 1.52 -33.73
N ALA A 43 -22.75 1.14 -34.79
CA ALA A 43 -23.34 0.42 -35.92
C ALA A 43 -23.73 -1.01 -35.54
N ALA A 44 -22.90 -1.68 -34.75
CA ALA A 44 -23.23 -2.94 -34.11
C ALA A 44 -22.48 -3.09 -32.77
N LEU A 45 -23.12 -3.76 -31.82
CA LEU A 45 -22.54 -4.15 -30.55
C LEU A 45 -22.72 -5.65 -30.38
N SER A 46 -21.63 -6.33 -30.06
CA SER A 46 -21.65 -7.75 -29.72
C SER A 46 -20.72 -8.01 -28.56
N SER A 47 -21.00 -9.03 -27.76
CA SER A 47 -20.20 -9.36 -26.59
C SER A 47 -20.03 -10.86 -26.38
N PHE A 48 -19.00 -11.21 -25.62
CA PHE A 48 -18.90 -12.48 -24.94
C PHE A 48 -18.36 -12.25 -23.53
N GLN A 49 -18.65 -13.16 -22.61
CA GLN A 49 -18.20 -13.07 -21.23
C GLN A 49 -17.47 -14.35 -20.82
N THR A 50 -16.51 -14.20 -19.92
CA THR A 50 -15.69 -15.29 -19.42
C THR A 50 -15.26 -15.01 -17.97
N PRO A 51 -15.15 -16.04 -17.11
CA PRO A 51 -14.51 -15.89 -15.79
C PRO A 51 -12.99 -15.71 -15.90
N GLU A 52 -12.40 -15.99 -17.06
CA GLU A 52 -10.96 -15.87 -17.30
C GLU A 52 -10.55 -14.44 -17.72
N ARG A 53 -9.27 -14.12 -17.59
CA ARG A 53 -8.67 -12.84 -18.00
C ARG A 53 -7.84 -13.07 -19.25
N LEU A 54 -8.54 -13.29 -20.36
CA LEU A 54 -7.93 -13.67 -21.63
C LEU A 54 -7.07 -12.53 -22.20
N PRO A 55 -5.86 -12.84 -22.73
CA PRO A 55 -5.13 -11.89 -23.56
C PRO A 55 -5.94 -11.48 -24.79
N TYR A 56 -5.70 -10.27 -25.31
CA TYR A 56 -6.41 -9.72 -26.46
C TYR A 56 -6.48 -10.69 -27.65
N GLN A 57 -5.35 -11.32 -28.01
CA GLN A 57 -5.25 -12.21 -29.18
C GLN A 57 -6.17 -13.43 -29.09
N GLU A 58 -6.44 -13.92 -27.87
CA GLU A 58 -7.34 -15.04 -27.61
C GLU A 58 -8.79 -14.56 -27.51
N ALA A 59 -9.01 -13.40 -26.90
CA ALA A 59 -10.32 -12.81 -26.71
C ALA A 59 -11.01 -12.47 -28.04
N VAL A 60 -10.29 -11.88 -29.00
CA VAL A 60 -10.88 -11.49 -30.29
C VAL A 60 -11.23 -12.67 -31.22
N GLN A 61 -10.74 -13.88 -30.89
CA GLN A 61 -11.06 -15.11 -31.61
C GLN A 61 -12.31 -15.82 -31.08
N GLN A 62 -12.84 -15.37 -29.93
CA GLN A 62 -14.04 -15.96 -29.34
C GLN A 62 -15.30 -15.64 -30.15
N GLU A 63 -16.37 -16.39 -29.88
CA GLU A 63 -17.67 -16.15 -30.51
C GLU A 63 -18.41 -15.00 -29.82
N PHE A 64 -18.43 -13.82 -30.45
CA PHE A 64 -19.21 -12.67 -29.99
C PHE A 64 -20.68 -12.80 -30.42
N ARG A 65 -21.60 -12.62 -29.48
CA ARG A 65 -23.05 -12.66 -29.71
C ARG A 65 -23.62 -11.24 -29.71
N PRO A 66 -24.71 -10.96 -30.45
CA PRO A 66 -25.35 -9.64 -30.43
C PRO A 66 -25.68 -9.17 -29.01
N ALA A 67 -25.37 -7.91 -28.70
CA ALA A 67 -25.59 -7.30 -27.39
C ALA A 67 -26.27 -5.94 -27.53
N GLN A 68 -27.01 -5.52 -26.51
CA GLN A 68 -27.72 -4.25 -26.43
C GLN A 68 -27.31 -3.47 -25.18
N ILE A 69 -27.42 -2.14 -25.27
CA ILE A 69 -27.22 -1.27 -24.10
C ILE A 69 -28.28 -1.61 -23.05
N GLY A 70 -27.86 -1.76 -21.80
CA GLY A 70 -28.70 -2.21 -20.69
C GLY A 70 -28.71 -3.72 -20.47
N ASP A 71 -28.10 -4.53 -21.36
CA ASP A 71 -27.92 -5.96 -21.12
C ASP A 71 -27.06 -6.18 -19.87
N SER A 72 -27.47 -7.17 -19.06
CA SER A 72 -26.78 -7.56 -17.83
C SER A 72 -25.71 -8.63 -18.11
N PHE A 73 -24.52 -8.46 -17.55
CA PHE A 73 -23.40 -9.40 -17.65
C PHE A 73 -22.63 -9.48 -16.33
N GLY A 74 -21.76 -10.50 -16.20
CA GLY A 74 -21.03 -10.80 -14.98
C GLY A 74 -21.23 -12.23 -14.51
N PRO A 75 -21.04 -12.54 -13.23
CA PRO A 75 -21.02 -11.61 -12.08
C PRO A 75 -19.63 -11.01 -11.77
N THR A 76 -19.43 -10.50 -10.55
CA THR A 76 -18.18 -9.93 -10.06
C THR A 76 -16.95 -10.76 -10.42
N TRP A 77 -15.87 -10.07 -10.80
CA TRP A 77 -14.58 -10.63 -11.27
C TRP A 77 -14.58 -11.27 -12.66
N TRP A 78 -15.74 -11.42 -13.30
CA TRP A 78 -15.80 -11.83 -14.70
C TRP A 78 -15.29 -10.71 -15.62
N THR A 79 -15.00 -11.09 -16.85
CA THR A 79 -14.64 -10.18 -17.92
C THR A 79 -15.68 -10.28 -19.03
N CYS A 80 -16.20 -9.13 -19.46
CA CYS A 80 -17.05 -9.05 -20.64
C CYS A 80 -16.31 -8.27 -21.73
N TRP A 81 -16.09 -8.90 -22.87
CA TRP A 81 -15.49 -8.27 -24.03
C TRP A 81 -16.58 -7.82 -24.98
N PHE A 82 -16.51 -6.56 -25.39
CA PHE A 82 -17.40 -5.98 -26.38
C PHE A 82 -16.64 -5.72 -27.67
N ARG A 83 -17.16 -6.23 -28.78
CA ARG A 83 -16.76 -5.83 -30.13
C ARG A 83 -17.71 -4.72 -30.56
N VAL A 84 -17.14 -3.54 -30.78
CA VAL A 84 -17.87 -2.31 -31.09
C VAL A 84 -17.58 -1.90 -32.53
N GLU A 85 -18.58 -2.03 -33.39
CA GLU A 85 -18.50 -1.63 -34.79
C GLU A 85 -19.04 -0.21 -34.94
N LEU A 86 -18.24 0.65 -35.55
CA LEU A 86 -18.46 2.09 -35.60
C LEU A 86 -18.59 2.52 -37.06
N THR A 87 -19.55 3.39 -37.34
CA THR A 87 -19.69 4.07 -38.65
C THR A 87 -19.80 5.56 -38.39
N ILE A 88 -18.73 6.30 -38.68
CA ILE A 88 -18.68 7.75 -38.46
C ILE A 88 -19.41 8.47 -39.63
N PRO A 89 -20.43 9.31 -39.34
CA PRO A 89 -21.13 10.08 -40.37
C PRO A 89 -20.22 11.00 -41.18
N GLU A 90 -20.44 11.07 -42.50
CA GLU A 90 -19.70 11.97 -43.40
C GLU A 90 -19.90 13.45 -43.05
N ALA A 91 -21.06 13.80 -42.50
CA ALA A 91 -21.36 15.16 -42.03
C ALA A 91 -20.42 15.66 -40.91
N TRP A 92 -19.67 14.77 -40.27
CA TRP A 92 -18.74 15.11 -39.19
C TRP A 92 -17.29 15.35 -39.67
N VAL A 93 -17.05 15.39 -40.98
CA VAL A 93 -15.73 15.78 -41.51
C VAL A 93 -15.33 17.15 -40.96
N GLY A 94 -14.09 17.24 -40.47
CA GLY A 94 -13.52 18.41 -39.80
C GLY A 94 -13.81 18.50 -38.30
N GLN A 95 -14.58 17.58 -37.72
CA GLN A 95 -14.93 17.56 -36.29
C GLN A 95 -14.06 16.58 -35.49
N GLU A 96 -13.95 16.82 -34.18
CA GLU A 96 -13.37 15.88 -33.21
C GLU A 96 -14.43 14.83 -32.83
N VAL A 97 -14.11 13.53 -32.92
CA VAL A 97 -15.09 12.44 -32.75
C VAL A 97 -14.64 11.50 -31.63
N HIS A 98 -15.55 11.26 -30.68
CA HIS A 98 -15.32 10.39 -29.53
C HIS A 98 -16.24 9.17 -29.58
N LEU A 99 -15.74 8.03 -29.08
CA LEU A 99 -16.58 6.95 -28.56
C LEU A 99 -16.94 7.28 -27.12
N ARG A 100 -18.22 7.45 -26.81
CA ARG A 100 -18.74 7.58 -25.44
C ARG A 100 -19.11 6.20 -24.91
N TRP A 101 -18.61 5.88 -23.73
CA TRP A 101 -18.80 4.59 -23.09
C TRP A 101 -19.00 4.75 -21.59
N GLU A 102 -20.12 4.24 -21.08
CA GLU A 102 -20.42 4.20 -19.65
C GLU A 102 -20.85 2.78 -19.27
N SER A 103 -20.16 2.20 -18.30
CA SER A 103 -20.44 0.87 -17.74
C SER A 103 -20.22 0.86 -16.24
N ASP A 104 -20.90 -0.05 -15.53
CA ASP A 104 -20.74 -0.24 -14.08
C ASP A 104 -19.36 -0.83 -13.69
N GLY A 105 -18.62 -1.33 -14.68
CA GLY A 105 -17.28 -1.91 -14.54
C GLY A 105 -16.18 -1.07 -15.19
N GLU A 106 -14.94 -1.43 -14.91
CA GLU A 106 -13.76 -0.78 -15.48
C GLU A 106 -13.46 -1.28 -16.90
N GLY A 107 -13.43 -0.36 -17.88
CA GLY A 107 -13.17 -0.65 -19.29
C GLY A 107 -11.72 -0.43 -19.71
N LEU A 108 -11.23 -1.23 -20.65
CA LEU A 108 -10.01 -1.01 -21.42
C LEU A 108 -10.34 -1.02 -22.91
N VAL A 109 -10.09 0.09 -23.59
CA VAL A 109 -10.22 0.16 -25.04
C VAL A 109 -9.00 -0.45 -25.68
N TRP A 110 -9.23 -1.32 -26.66
CA TRP A 110 -8.24 -1.95 -27.50
C TRP A 110 -8.45 -1.54 -28.96
N ARG A 111 -7.38 -1.09 -29.61
CA ARG A 111 -7.36 -0.69 -31.01
C ARG A 111 -6.09 -1.25 -31.65
N ASP A 112 -6.25 -1.90 -32.81
CA ASP A 112 -5.13 -2.47 -33.58
C ASP A 112 -4.21 -3.41 -32.76
N GLY A 113 -4.78 -4.14 -31.80
CA GLY A 113 -4.05 -5.08 -30.95
C GLY A 113 -3.41 -4.49 -29.69
N GLU A 114 -3.49 -3.18 -29.50
CA GLU A 114 -2.84 -2.48 -28.39
C GLU A 114 -3.88 -1.84 -27.43
N PRO A 115 -3.59 -1.79 -26.12
CA PRO A 115 -4.40 -1.06 -25.16
C PRO A 115 -4.18 0.44 -25.33
N VAL A 116 -5.25 1.22 -25.51
CA VAL A 116 -5.15 2.65 -25.84
C VAL A 116 -5.70 3.57 -24.76
N GLN A 117 -6.74 3.18 -24.02
CA GLN A 117 -7.28 4.01 -22.94
C GLN A 117 -8.09 3.20 -21.94
N GLY A 118 -7.96 3.54 -20.66
CA GLY A 118 -8.89 3.10 -19.62
C GLY A 118 -10.17 3.93 -19.63
N LEU A 119 -11.30 3.29 -19.32
CA LEU A 119 -12.62 3.90 -19.18
C LEU A 119 -13.24 3.54 -17.83
N THR A 120 -13.79 4.52 -17.15
CA THR A 120 -14.48 4.34 -15.86
C THR A 120 -15.32 5.57 -15.54
N THR A 121 -16.52 5.36 -15.00
CA THR A 121 -17.38 6.43 -14.51
C THR A 121 -16.81 7.07 -13.24
N GLU A 122 -16.26 6.27 -12.33
CA GLU A 122 -15.68 6.71 -11.04
C GLU A 122 -14.42 7.56 -11.23
N GLY A 123 -13.64 7.30 -12.28
CA GLY A 123 -12.46 8.11 -12.66
C GLY A 123 -12.74 9.19 -13.69
N GLU A 124 -14.01 9.50 -13.96
CA GLU A 124 -14.46 10.51 -14.95
C GLU A 124 -13.89 10.33 -16.37
N LYS A 125 -13.64 9.07 -16.78
CA LYS A 125 -13.13 8.69 -18.10
C LYS A 125 -14.21 7.96 -18.88
N THR A 126 -15.20 8.69 -19.35
CA THR A 126 -16.40 8.13 -20.03
C THR A 126 -16.37 8.30 -21.56
N SER A 127 -15.24 8.70 -22.13
CA SER A 127 -15.07 8.76 -23.59
C SER A 127 -13.63 8.51 -24.03
N TYR A 128 -13.47 7.96 -25.23
CA TYR A 128 -12.21 7.75 -25.93
C TYR A 128 -12.17 8.55 -27.23
N ILE A 129 -11.06 9.25 -27.49
CA ILE A 129 -10.87 10.05 -28.71
C ILE A 129 -10.58 9.09 -29.87
N LEU A 130 -11.48 9.02 -30.87
CA LEU A 130 -11.26 8.19 -32.06
C LEU A 130 -10.38 8.92 -33.09
N THR A 131 -10.64 10.22 -33.24
CA THR A 131 -9.86 11.17 -34.03
C THR A 131 -10.04 12.57 -33.42
N ASP A 132 -8.95 13.32 -33.34
CA ASP A 132 -8.94 14.72 -32.91
C ASP A 132 -9.53 15.64 -34.00
N ARG A 133 -9.46 15.22 -35.26
CA ARG A 133 -10.10 15.87 -36.39
C ARG A 133 -10.30 14.88 -37.53
N LEU A 134 -11.56 14.58 -37.84
CA LEU A 134 -11.91 13.66 -38.91
C LEU A 134 -11.60 14.24 -40.30
N GLU A 135 -10.69 13.65 -41.05
CA GLU A 135 -10.34 14.08 -42.42
C GLU A 135 -11.19 13.38 -43.50
N GLU A 136 -11.18 13.88 -44.74
CA GLU A 136 -11.92 13.29 -45.87
C GLU A 136 -11.45 11.85 -46.20
N GLY A 137 -10.14 11.59 -46.06
CA GLY A 137 -9.52 10.30 -46.34
C GLY A 137 -9.59 9.28 -45.20
N ASP A 138 -10.07 9.67 -44.02
CA ASP A 138 -10.11 8.78 -42.86
C ASP A 138 -11.14 7.65 -43.04
N PRO A 139 -10.83 6.42 -42.56
CA PRO A 139 -11.77 5.32 -42.58
C PRO A 139 -13.04 5.66 -41.79
N ARG A 140 -14.19 5.51 -42.45
CA ARG A 140 -15.51 5.75 -41.82
C ARG A 140 -15.98 4.58 -40.98
N SER A 141 -15.58 3.37 -41.34
CA SER A 141 -15.89 2.15 -40.60
C SER A 141 -14.69 1.72 -39.78
N LEU A 142 -14.89 1.60 -38.47
CA LEU A 142 -13.86 1.20 -37.52
C LEU A 142 -14.39 0.08 -36.63
N THR A 143 -13.51 -0.78 -36.16
CA THR A 143 -13.83 -1.76 -35.11
C THR A 143 -12.87 -1.55 -33.97
N VAL A 144 -13.43 -1.38 -32.77
CA VAL A 144 -12.67 -1.33 -31.52
C VAL A 144 -13.22 -2.39 -30.57
N TYR A 145 -12.39 -2.80 -29.62
CA TYR A 145 -12.83 -3.72 -28.57
C TYR A 145 -12.78 -3.02 -27.22
N VAL A 146 -13.75 -3.30 -26.36
CA VAL A 146 -13.76 -2.81 -24.98
C VAL A 146 -13.80 -4.02 -24.05
N GLU A 147 -12.71 -4.23 -23.32
CA GLU A 147 -12.63 -5.22 -22.25
C GLU A 147 -13.19 -4.59 -20.97
N VAL A 148 -14.32 -5.07 -20.47
CA VAL A 148 -14.93 -4.61 -19.22
C VAL A 148 -14.69 -5.63 -18.12
N ALA A 149 -13.97 -5.23 -17.08
CA ALA A 149 -13.82 -5.99 -15.85
C ALA A 149 -15.05 -5.74 -14.95
N CYS A 150 -15.68 -6.81 -14.47
CA CYS A 150 -16.85 -6.77 -13.59
C CYS A 150 -16.46 -6.43 -12.15
N ASN A 151 -15.98 -5.21 -11.95
CA ASN A 151 -15.69 -4.56 -10.67
C ASN A 151 -15.59 -3.04 -10.89
N GLY A 152 -15.83 -2.25 -9.84
CA GLY A 152 -15.58 -0.79 -9.86
C GLY A 152 -14.09 -0.47 -9.66
N LEU A 153 -13.75 0.83 -9.63
CA LEU A 153 -12.38 1.30 -9.40
C LEU A 153 -11.85 0.77 -8.06
N LEU A 154 -12.70 0.78 -7.03
CA LEU A 154 -12.39 0.33 -5.68
C LEU A 154 -12.95 -1.07 -5.36
N GLY A 155 -13.06 -1.94 -6.36
CA GLY A 155 -13.52 -3.31 -6.20
C GLY A 155 -15.05 -3.46 -6.28
N ALA A 156 -15.61 -4.40 -5.52
CA ALA A 156 -17.02 -4.79 -5.64
C ALA A 156 -17.70 -5.03 -4.28
N GLY A 157 -17.35 -4.23 -3.27
CA GLY A 157 -17.88 -4.36 -1.91
C GLY A 157 -19.42 -4.34 -1.84
N LYS A 158 -19.99 -5.18 -0.97
CA LYS A 158 -21.43 -5.30 -0.78
C LYS A 158 -21.98 -4.15 0.07
N GLY A 159 -22.57 -3.15 -0.56
CA GLY A 159 -23.22 -2.01 0.09
C GLY A 159 -22.26 -0.87 0.48
N THR A 160 -21.09 -1.18 1.03
CA THR A 160 -20.01 -0.22 1.29
C THR A 160 -18.71 -0.64 0.61
N MET A 161 -17.79 0.31 0.42
CA MET A 161 -16.51 0.10 -0.27
C MET A 161 -15.67 -1.02 0.34
N ILE A 162 -15.49 -1.00 1.67
CA ILE A 162 -14.61 -1.92 2.40
C ILE A 162 -15.30 -3.23 2.81
N ALA A 163 -16.59 -3.39 2.51
CA ALA A 163 -17.29 -4.64 2.78
C ALA A 163 -16.73 -5.78 1.93
N ALA A 164 -16.98 -7.02 2.35
CA ALA A 164 -16.67 -8.18 1.53
C ALA A 164 -17.29 -8.01 0.12
N PRO A 165 -16.59 -8.45 -0.95
CA PRO A 165 -17.12 -8.35 -2.30
C PRO A 165 -18.48 -9.04 -2.44
N ASP A 166 -19.38 -8.47 -3.23
CA ASP A 166 -20.64 -9.13 -3.59
C ASP A 166 -20.38 -10.08 -4.78
N PRO A 167 -20.34 -11.40 -4.58
CA PRO A 167 -19.99 -12.34 -5.64
C PRO A 167 -21.06 -12.42 -6.74
N GLU A 168 -22.29 -11.98 -6.47
CA GLU A 168 -23.44 -12.08 -7.39
C GLU A 168 -23.78 -10.73 -8.06
N LYS A 169 -22.99 -9.67 -7.81
CA LYS A 169 -23.23 -8.37 -8.43
C LYS A 169 -23.11 -8.51 -9.96
N MET A 170 -24.13 -8.03 -10.64
CA MET A 170 -24.20 -7.95 -12.09
C MET A 170 -23.92 -6.52 -12.55
N PHE A 171 -23.50 -6.39 -13.81
CA PHE A 171 -23.00 -5.16 -14.39
C PHE A 171 -23.72 -4.86 -15.71
N GLN A 172 -23.80 -3.59 -16.08
CA GLN A 172 -24.41 -3.15 -17.32
C GLN A 172 -23.54 -2.13 -18.06
N VAL A 173 -23.73 -2.06 -19.38
CA VAL A 173 -23.29 -0.93 -20.20
C VAL A 173 -24.50 -0.01 -20.34
N SER A 174 -24.40 1.20 -19.83
CA SER A 174 -25.47 2.21 -19.85
C SER A 174 -25.36 3.16 -21.03
N ARG A 175 -24.18 3.26 -21.66
CA ARG A 175 -23.97 4.06 -22.88
C ARG A 175 -22.88 3.50 -23.78
N ALA A 176 -23.16 3.44 -25.08
CA ALA A 176 -22.20 3.19 -26.14
C ALA A 176 -22.65 3.94 -27.42
N GLU A 177 -22.00 5.05 -27.75
CA GLU A 177 -22.37 5.87 -28.91
C GLU A 177 -21.17 6.67 -29.44
N LEU A 178 -21.27 7.11 -30.68
CA LEU A 178 -20.35 8.09 -31.24
C LEU A 178 -20.91 9.50 -31.01
N ALA A 179 -20.04 10.45 -30.68
CA ALA A 179 -20.44 11.84 -30.54
C ALA A 179 -19.35 12.81 -31.00
N VAL A 180 -19.77 13.95 -31.52
CA VAL A 180 -18.90 15.09 -31.80
C VAL A 180 -18.53 15.76 -30.47
N PHE A 181 -17.24 15.89 -30.19
CA PHE A 181 -16.76 16.55 -28.99
C PHE A 181 -16.47 18.04 -29.26
N CYS A 182 -17.11 18.90 -28.49
CA CYS A 182 -16.96 20.35 -28.62
C CYS A 182 -15.76 20.84 -27.80
N ARG A 183 -14.56 20.81 -28.37
CA ARG A 183 -13.32 21.21 -27.68
C ARG A 183 -13.35 22.62 -27.09
N ASP A 184 -13.96 23.58 -27.78
CA ASP A 184 -14.07 24.95 -27.27
C ASP A 184 -15.03 25.09 -26.07
N VAL A 185 -16.08 24.26 -26.03
CA VAL A 185 -16.98 24.16 -24.87
C VAL A 185 -16.22 23.59 -23.67
N HIS A 186 -15.43 22.53 -23.86
CA HIS A 186 -14.59 21.97 -22.80
C HIS A 186 -13.62 23.01 -22.20
N ARG A 187 -12.92 23.77 -23.05
CA ARG A 187 -12.03 24.86 -22.60
C ARG A 187 -12.76 25.92 -21.77
N LEU A 188 -13.95 26.34 -22.22
CA LEU A 188 -14.77 27.32 -21.51
C LEU A 188 -15.30 26.78 -20.17
N LEU A 189 -15.64 25.49 -20.11
CA LEU A 189 -16.04 24.83 -18.85
C LEU A 189 -14.88 24.85 -17.84
N VAL A 190 -13.68 24.46 -18.27
CA VAL A 190 -12.47 24.53 -17.40
C VAL A 190 -12.26 25.94 -16.87
N ASP A 191 -12.34 26.95 -17.74
CA ASP A 191 -12.15 28.35 -17.36
C ASP A 191 -13.20 28.83 -16.34
N LEU A 192 -14.48 28.54 -16.58
CA LEU A 192 -15.58 28.95 -15.70
C LEU A 192 -15.57 28.22 -14.37
N GLU A 193 -15.31 26.90 -14.37
CA GLU A 193 -15.18 26.10 -13.17
C GLU A 193 -14.02 26.59 -12.29
N LEU A 194 -12.88 26.94 -12.89
CA LEU A 194 -11.77 27.52 -12.16
C LEU A 194 -12.08 28.91 -11.60
N LEU A 195 -12.67 29.81 -12.39
CA LEU A 195 -13.07 31.14 -11.91
C LEU A 195 -14.05 31.05 -10.73
N LEU A 196 -15.00 30.11 -10.82
CA LEU A 196 -15.92 29.78 -9.74
C LEU A 196 -15.17 29.24 -8.50
N GLY A 197 -14.24 28.32 -8.69
CA GLY A 197 -13.41 27.77 -7.63
C GLY A 197 -12.55 28.84 -6.94
N ILE A 198 -11.99 29.78 -7.70
CA ILE A 198 -11.21 30.91 -7.18
C ILE A 198 -12.10 31.84 -6.35
N ALA A 199 -13.29 32.17 -6.87
CA ALA A 199 -14.27 32.98 -6.16
C ALA A 199 -14.65 32.32 -4.81
N LYS A 200 -14.95 31.02 -4.81
CA LYS A 200 -15.27 30.29 -3.56
C LYS A 200 -14.08 30.24 -2.60
N GLY A 201 -12.91 29.87 -3.09
CA GLY A 201 -11.71 29.64 -2.27
C GLY A 201 -11.15 30.91 -1.64
N LEU A 202 -11.25 32.07 -2.31
CA LEU A 202 -10.78 33.35 -1.78
C LEU A 202 -11.81 34.06 -0.89
N GLY A 203 -13.10 33.69 -0.98
CA GLY A 203 -14.17 34.22 -0.14
C GLY A 203 -14.63 35.64 -0.49
N GLU A 204 -15.61 36.15 0.25
CA GLU A 204 -16.30 37.43 -0.02
C GLU A 204 -15.52 38.67 0.44
N ASP A 205 -14.46 38.52 1.22
CA ASP A 205 -13.66 39.65 1.71
C ASP A 205 -12.47 39.98 0.78
N ASN A 206 -12.33 39.26 -0.33
CA ASN A 206 -11.17 39.35 -1.23
C ASN A 206 -11.53 39.99 -2.58
N GLN A 207 -10.81 41.06 -2.97
CA GLN A 207 -11.04 41.76 -4.23
C GLN A 207 -10.85 40.86 -5.47
N ARG A 208 -9.86 39.96 -5.44
CA ARG A 208 -9.59 39.04 -6.55
C ARG A 208 -10.73 38.04 -6.75
N SER A 209 -11.40 37.67 -5.66
CA SER A 209 -12.64 36.89 -5.67
C SER A 209 -13.73 37.55 -6.53
N PHE A 210 -14.00 38.84 -6.30
CA PHE A 210 -14.93 39.64 -7.12
C PHE A 210 -14.49 39.78 -8.57
N GLN A 211 -13.20 39.93 -8.83
CA GLN A 211 -12.70 39.95 -10.21
C GLN A 211 -12.95 38.63 -10.92
N ALA A 212 -12.71 37.49 -10.26
CA ALA A 212 -12.96 36.16 -10.82
C ALA A 212 -14.45 35.98 -11.12
N LEU A 213 -15.30 36.26 -10.13
CA LEU A 213 -16.75 36.10 -10.26
C LEU A 213 -17.36 37.04 -11.32
N TYR A 214 -16.92 38.29 -11.38
CA TYR A 214 -17.41 39.23 -12.39
C TYR A 214 -16.93 38.85 -13.79
N THR A 215 -15.70 38.31 -13.91
CA THR A 215 -15.19 37.77 -15.19
C THR A 215 -16.04 36.60 -15.63
N ALA A 216 -16.29 35.62 -14.75
CA ALA A 216 -17.16 34.48 -15.06
C ALA A 216 -18.58 34.95 -15.45
N ASN A 217 -19.15 35.90 -14.72
CA ASN A 217 -20.46 36.45 -15.06
C ASN A 217 -20.46 37.18 -16.42
N GLN A 218 -19.36 37.86 -16.79
CA GLN A 218 -19.22 38.48 -18.11
C GLN A 218 -19.11 37.43 -19.20
N MET A 219 -18.38 36.33 -18.96
CA MET A 219 -18.35 35.19 -19.86
C MET A 219 -19.74 34.61 -20.08
N VAL A 220 -20.52 34.38 -19.02
CA VAL A 220 -21.92 33.91 -19.13
C VAL A 220 -22.82 34.92 -19.86
N ASN A 221 -22.51 36.22 -19.83
CA ASN A 221 -23.29 37.22 -20.57
C ASN A 221 -23.07 37.17 -22.08
N VAL A 222 -21.86 36.82 -22.52
CA VAL A 222 -21.47 36.88 -23.94
C VAL A 222 -21.47 35.50 -24.59
N CYS A 223 -21.28 34.44 -23.80
CA CYS A 223 -21.31 33.06 -24.26
C CYS A 223 -22.75 32.60 -24.45
N ASP A 224 -23.19 32.52 -25.70
CA ASP A 224 -24.41 31.82 -26.06
C ASP A 224 -24.03 30.36 -26.43
N PRO A 225 -24.42 29.35 -25.62
CA PRO A 225 -24.11 27.95 -25.91
C PRO A 225 -24.63 27.45 -27.26
N ALA A 226 -25.59 28.13 -27.89
CA ALA A 226 -26.10 27.79 -29.22
C ALA A 226 -25.33 28.45 -30.38
N GLN A 227 -24.43 29.40 -30.10
CA GLN A 227 -23.70 30.19 -31.10
C GLN A 227 -22.18 30.12 -30.85
N PRO A 228 -21.47 29.14 -31.45
CA PRO A 228 -20.03 28.94 -31.27
C PRO A 228 -19.17 30.17 -31.60
N GLU A 229 -19.63 31.06 -32.48
CA GLU A 229 -18.99 32.33 -32.81
C GLU A 229 -18.83 33.26 -31.59
N THR A 230 -19.59 33.04 -30.51
CA THR A 230 -19.48 33.80 -29.27
C THR A 230 -18.35 33.31 -28.35
N PHE A 231 -17.88 32.06 -28.52
CA PHE A 231 -16.92 31.43 -27.63
C PHE A 231 -15.57 32.16 -27.57
N PRO A 232 -14.98 32.64 -28.69
CA PRO A 232 -13.72 33.38 -28.64
C PRO A 232 -13.78 34.63 -27.75
N VAL A 233 -14.93 35.31 -27.68
CA VAL A 233 -15.12 36.50 -26.84
C VAL A 233 -15.09 36.12 -25.36
N ALA A 234 -15.77 35.04 -24.98
CA ALA A 234 -15.72 34.51 -23.62
C ALA A 234 -14.31 34.00 -23.24
N GLN A 235 -13.64 33.29 -24.15
CA GLN A 235 -12.26 32.82 -23.94
C GLN A 235 -11.27 33.97 -23.77
N ALA A 236 -11.45 35.09 -24.47
CA ALA A 236 -10.62 36.28 -24.31
C ALA A 236 -10.77 36.90 -22.91
N LEU A 237 -11.97 36.89 -22.32
CA LEU A 237 -12.21 37.35 -20.95
C LEU A 237 -11.48 36.48 -19.93
N ALA A 238 -11.59 35.15 -20.05
CA ALA A 238 -10.85 34.21 -19.21
C ALA A 238 -9.33 34.40 -19.35
N SER A 239 -8.84 34.47 -20.59
CA SER A 239 -7.41 34.62 -20.89
C SER A 239 -6.84 35.92 -20.31
N ARG A 240 -7.61 37.01 -20.30
CA ARG A 240 -7.20 38.26 -19.63
C ARG A 240 -7.14 38.11 -18.10
N PHE A 241 -8.00 37.30 -17.50
CA PHE A 241 -7.95 37.04 -16.07
C PHE A 241 -6.76 36.16 -15.68
N PHE A 242 -6.61 35.00 -16.32
CA PHE A 242 -5.52 34.04 -16.07
C PHE A 242 -4.15 34.54 -16.56
N GLY A 243 -4.12 35.50 -17.49
CA GLY A 243 -2.89 36.14 -17.96
C GLY A 243 -2.31 37.17 -16.98
N GLN A 244 -3.04 37.56 -15.93
CA GLN A 244 -2.51 38.42 -14.88
C GLN A 244 -1.62 37.59 -13.96
N ARG A 245 -0.36 38.01 -13.82
CA ARG A 245 0.66 37.26 -13.09
C ARG A 245 0.79 37.70 -11.64
N GLY A 246 1.11 36.74 -10.79
CA GLY A 246 1.42 36.98 -9.39
C GLY A 246 2.83 37.53 -9.15
N GLY A 247 3.11 37.92 -7.90
CA GLY A 247 4.43 38.39 -7.49
C GLY A 247 5.45 37.27 -7.30
N GLU A 248 6.74 37.61 -7.29
CA GLU A 248 7.85 36.63 -7.16
C GLU A 248 7.88 35.89 -5.81
N SER A 249 7.29 36.47 -4.76
CA SER A 249 7.26 35.89 -3.41
C SER A 249 6.19 34.82 -3.21
N GLN A 250 5.42 34.47 -4.26
CA GLN A 250 4.36 33.47 -4.15
C GLN A 250 4.91 32.07 -3.86
N HIS A 251 4.13 31.28 -3.14
CA HIS A 251 4.42 29.86 -2.94
C HIS A 251 4.40 29.12 -4.27
N THR A 252 5.36 28.23 -4.49
CA THR A 252 5.45 27.44 -5.72
C THR A 252 5.04 25.99 -5.46
N ILE A 253 4.00 25.55 -6.16
CA ILE A 253 3.48 24.19 -6.11
C ILE A 253 4.02 23.40 -7.31
N HIS A 254 4.64 22.27 -7.03
CA HIS A 254 5.20 21.34 -8.00
C HIS A 254 4.20 20.22 -8.26
N ALA A 255 3.41 20.35 -9.33
CA ALA A 255 2.37 19.40 -9.70
C ALA A 255 2.94 18.23 -10.53
N MET A 256 2.66 17.01 -10.10
CA MET A 256 3.12 15.76 -10.73
C MET A 256 1.92 14.83 -10.92
N GLY A 257 1.75 14.32 -12.13
CA GLY A 257 0.75 13.30 -12.39
C GLY A 257 1.12 12.04 -11.62
N HIS A 258 0.17 11.48 -10.89
CA HIS A 258 0.37 10.31 -10.05
C HIS A 258 -0.82 9.35 -10.21
N CYS A 259 -0.56 8.06 -10.11
CA CYS A 259 -1.58 7.04 -10.08
C CYS A 259 -1.14 5.98 -9.09
N HIS A 260 -1.61 6.13 -7.84
CA HIS A 260 -1.45 5.09 -6.85
C HIS A 260 -2.34 3.91 -7.23
N ILE A 261 -1.77 2.71 -7.29
CA ILE A 261 -2.53 1.49 -7.58
C ILE A 261 -2.13 0.48 -6.52
N ASP A 262 -3.08 0.10 -5.68
CA ASP A 262 -2.83 -0.92 -4.69
C ASP A 262 -2.56 -2.26 -5.37
N THR A 263 -1.45 -2.89 -4.98
CA THR A 263 -0.98 -4.11 -5.63
C THR A 263 -1.99 -5.23 -5.47
N ALA A 264 -2.60 -5.31 -4.30
CA ALA A 264 -3.80 -6.06 -4.01
C ALA A 264 -4.44 -5.48 -2.74
N TRP A 265 -5.71 -5.11 -2.82
CA TRP A 265 -6.45 -4.53 -1.69
C TRP A 265 -7.90 -5.05 -1.70
N LEU A 266 -8.78 -4.38 -2.45
CA LEU A 266 -10.18 -4.77 -2.66
C LEU A 266 -10.38 -5.60 -3.94
N TRP A 267 -9.28 -6.03 -4.56
CA TRP A 267 -9.21 -6.87 -5.76
C TRP A 267 -7.95 -7.76 -5.71
N PRO A 268 -7.95 -8.91 -6.41
CA PRO A 268 -6.79 -9.82 -6.45
C PRO A 268 -5.62 -9.26 -7.27
N PHE A 269 -4.39 -9.76 -7.03
CA PHE A 269 -3.16 -9.34 -7.73
C PHE A 269 -3.30 -9.34 -9.25
N LYS A 270 -3.93 -10.38 -9.80
CA LYS A 270 -4.16 -10.53 -11.23
C LYS A 270 -5.02 -9.41 -11.83
N GLU A 271 -5.80 -8.66 -11.04
CA GLU A 271 -6.63 -7.55 -11.55
C GLU A 271 -5.78 -6.29 -11.67
N THR A 272 -4.83 -6.12 -10.75
CA THR A 272 -3.87 -5.01 -10.77
C THR A 272 -3.10 -4.95 -12.07
N VAL A 273 -2.76 -6.10 -12.68
CA VAL A 273 -2.13 -6.16 -14.01
C VAL A 273 -2.94 -5.38 -15.05
N ARG A 274 -4.27 -5.53 -15.06
CA ARG A 274 -5.18 -4.81 -15.96
C ARG A 274 -5.38 -3.35 -15.54
N LYS A 275 -5.46 -3.08 -14.23
CA LYS A 275 -5.50 -1.70 -13.69
C LYS A 275 -4.30 -0.87 -14.13
N CYS A 276 -3.11 -1.46 -14.11
CA CYS A 276 -1.89 -0.82 -14.61
C CYS A 276 -2.00 -0.50 -16.10
N ALA A 277 -2.42 -1.46 -16.93
CA ALA A 277 -2.60 -1.23 -18.37
C ALA A 277 -3.61 -0.10 -18.66
N ARG A 278 -4.79 -0.13 -18.03
CA ARG A 278 -5.82 0.92 -18.17
C ARG A 278 -5.31 2.30 -17.79
N SER A 279 -4.62 2.39 -16.66
CA SER A 279 -4.16 3.66 -16.12
C SER A 279 -2.99 4.23 -16.93
N TRP A 280 -2.03 3.38 -17.29
CA TRP A 280 -0.80 3.83 -17.94
C TRP A 280 -0.93 4.02 -19.44
N ALA A 281 -1.81 3.29 -20.13
CA ALA A 281 -2.18 3.62 -21.51
C ALA A 281 -2.78 5.05 -21.59
N SER A 282 -3.65 5.38 -20.64
CA SER A 282 -4.21 6.73 -20.52
C SER A 282 -3.14 7.78 -20.21
N ALA A 283 -2.18 7.46 -19.34
CA ALA A 283 -1.08 8.38 -19.01
C ALA A 283 -0.14 8.61 -20.21
N VAL A 284 0.13 7.57 -21.01
CA VAL A 284 0.89 7.66 -22.27
C VAL A 284 0.22 8.63 -23.24
N GLN A 285 -1.09 8.51 -23.44
CA GLN A 285 -1.85 9.43 -24.30
C GLN A 285 -1.76 10.88 -23.79
N LEU A 286 -1.82 11.10 -22.48
CA LEU A 286 -1.64 12.44 -21.91
C LEU A 286 -0.24 12.99 -22.15
N MET A 287 0.81 12.16 -22.04
CA MET A 287 2.19 12.59 -22.32
C MET A 287 2.40 12.92 -23.81
N GLU A 288 1.75 12.22 -24.72
CA GLU A 288 1.75 12.57 -26.16
C GLU A 288 1.15 13.94 -26.43
N GLN A 289 -0.01 14.21 -25.82
CA GLN A 289 -0.76 15.44 -26.04
C GLN A 289 -0.20 16.64 -25.28
N ASN A 290 0.61 16.41 -24.25
CA ASN A 290 1.09 17.46 -23.34
C ASN A 290 2.61 17.31 -23.10
N PRO A 291 3.46 18.04 -23.84
CA PRO A 291 4.92 17.94 -23.72
C PRO A 291 5.48 18.25 -22.31
N ASP A 292 4.81 19.12 -21.55
CA ASP A 292 5.24 19.51 -20.20
C ASP A 292 4.68 18.59 -19.09
N PHE A 293 3.80 17.65 -19.44
CA PHE A 293 3.19 16.73 -18.46
C PHE A 293 4.20 15.68 -18.03
N ILE A 294 4.30 15.49 -16.71
CA ILE A 294 5.18 14.53 -16.05
C ILE A 294 4.34 13.59 -15.20
N PHE A 295 4.57 12.29 -15.36
CA PHE A 295 3.88 11.21 -14.67
C PHE A 295 4.88 10.40 -13.83
N ALA A 296 4.62 10.29 -12.53
CA ALA A 296 5.41 9.54 -11.57
C ALA A 296 4.76 8.18 -11.27
N CYS A 297 5.57 7.11 -11.24
CA CYS A 297 5.13 5.73 -10.99
C CYS A 297 6.15 4.98 -10.12
N SER A 298 5.70 4.37 -9.02
CA SER A 298 6.55 3.91 -7.91
C SER A 298 6.97 2.43 -7.97
N GLN A 299 6.06 1.52 -8.35
CA GLN A 299 6.21 0.09 -8.06
C GLN A 299 6.87 -0.68 -9.21
N ALA A 300 8.07 -1.23 -8.99
CA ALA A 300 8.78 -2.02 -9.99
C ALA A 300 8.03 -3.31 -10.38
N GLN A 301 7.36 -3.98 -9.42
CA GLN A 301 6.56 -5.19 -9.68
C GLN A 301 5.44 -4.95 -10.69
N GLN A 302 4.78 -3.79 -10.63
CA GLN A 302 3.70 -3.45 -11.57
C GLN A 302 4.25 -3.22 -12.97
N LEU A 303 5.43 -2.59 -13.08
CA LEU A 303 6.11 -2.40 -14.37
C LEU A 303 6.63 -3.72 -14.94
N GLU A 304 7.08 -4.65 -14.11
CA GLU A 304 7.42 -6.02 -14.52
C GLU A 304 6.20 -6.75 -15.10
N TRP A 305 5.02 -6.61 -14.47
CA TRP A 305 3.79 -7.17 -15.01
C TRP A 305 3.41 -6.54 -16.35
N VAL A 306 3.48 -5.21 -16.47
CA VAL A 306 3.19 -4.54 -17.75
C VAL A 306 4.21 -4.93 -18.83
N LYS A 307 5.49 -5.07 -18.50
CA LYS A 307 6.50 -5.61 -19.42
C LYS A 307 6.12 -7.00 -19.94
N SER A 308 5.62 -7.86 -19.06
CA SER A 308 5.30 -9.25 -19.37
C SER A 308 3.99 -9.41 -20.14
N HIS A 309 2.95 -8.64 -19.77
CA HIS A 309 1.60 -8.79 -20.30
C HIS A 309 1.25 -7.78 -21.41
N TYR A 310 1.90 -6.62 -21.45
CA TYR A 310 1.65 -5.52 -22.40
C TYR A 310 2.97 -4.92 -22.92
N PRO A 311 3.80 -5.69 -23.65
CA PRO A 311 5.14 -5.27 -24.05
C PRO A 311 5.14 -4.00 -24.92
N GLY A 312 4.11 -3.78 -25.75
CA GLY A 312 3.95 -2.55 -26.53
C GLY A 312 3.79 -1.32 -25.65
N LEU A 313 2.92 -1.38 -24.64
CA LEU A 313 2.76 -0.33 -23.63
C LEU A 313 4.05 -0.10 -22.84
N HIS A 314 4.77 -1.16 -22.45
CA HIS A 314 6.05 -1.01 -21.76
C HIS A 314 7.10 -0.27 -22.60
N ALA A 315 7.23 -0.60 -23.89
CA ALA A 315 8.15 0.09 -24.80
C ALA A 315 7.84 1.59 -24.91
N ARG A 316 6.54 1.94 -24.95
CA ARG A 316 6.07 3.32 -24.93
C ARG A 316 6.44 4.04 -23.62
N LEU A 317 6.32 3.38 -22.46
CA LEU A 317 6.75 3.95 -21.18
C LEU A 317 8.26 4.19 -21.15
N GLN A 318 9.07 3.29 -21.71
CA GLN A 318 10.52 3.48 -21.85
C GLN A 318 10.84 4.70 -22.73
N GLU A 319 10.14 4.88 -23.84
CA GLU A 319 10.30 6.06 -24.70
C GLU A 319 10.03 7.37 -23.94
N PHE A 320 8.93 7.44 -23.20
CA PHE A 320 8.62 8.62 -22.38
C PHE A 320 9.56 8.81 -21.19
N ALA A 321 10.16 7.72 -20.69
CA ALA A 321 11.20 7.80 -19.68
C ALA A 321 12.47 8.46 -20.22
N CYS A 322 12.88 8.11 -21.45
CA CYS A 322 13.99 8.78 -22.15
C CYS A 322 13.72 10.26 -22.41
N ARG A 323 12.45 10.64 -22.67
CA ARG A 323 12.02 12.04 -22.82
C ARG A 323 11.92 12.80 -21.50
N GLY A 324 11.97 12.09 -20.36
CA GLY A 324 11.84 12.67 -19.02
C GLY A 324 10.40 13.00 -18.59
N GLN A 325 9.39 12.56 -19.33
CA GLN A 325 7.97 12.74 -19.00
C GLN A 325 7.46 11.60 -18.10
N PHE A 326 7.91 10.36 -18.34
CA PHE A 326 7.67 9.24 -17.42
C PHE A 326 8.81 9.15 -16.41
N VAL A 327 8.49 9.21 -15.12
CA VAL A 327 9.49 9.20 -14.04
C VAL A 327 9.21 7.99 -13.13
N PRO A 328 10.02 6.92 -13.23
CA PRO A 328 10.05 5.90 -12.20
C PRO A 328 10.54 6.52 -10.89
N VAL A 329 9.82 6.30 -9.80
CA VAL A 329 10.12 6.79 -8.44
C VAL A 329 10.11 5.63 -7.45
N GLY A 330 10.39 5.88 -6.16
CA GLY A 330 10.29 4.87 -5.10
C GLY A 330 11.55 4.03 -4.93
N GLY A 331 12.02 3.39 -5.99
CA GLY A 331 13.22 2.55 -5.94
C GLY A 331 13.02 1.20 -5.23
N THR A 332 11.79 0.83 -4.88
CA THR A 332 11.45 -0.46 -4.23
C THR A 332 10.72 -1.41 -5.17
N TRP A 333 10.63 -2.69 -4.80
CA TRP A 333 9.88 -3.69 -5.56
C TRP A 333 8.38 -3.41 -5.54
N VAL A 334 7.84 -3.15 -4.34
CA VAL A 334 6.48 -2.66 -4.11
C VAL A 334 6.48 -1.48 -3.13
N GLU A 335 5.34 -0.80 -2.99
CA GLU A 335 5.11 0.12 -1.87
C GLU A 335 4.85 -0.70 -0.60
N MET A 336 5.95 -1.06 0.08
CA MET A 336 5.99 -1.98 1.22
C MET A 336 5.44 -1.36 2.51
N ASP A 337 4.97 -2.18 3.46
CA ASP A 337 4.74 -1.70 4.82
C ASP A 337 6.05 -1.22 5.48
N GLY A 338 5.95 -0.18 6.30
CA GLY A 338 7.08 0.51 6.93
C GLY A 338 7.54 -0.08 8.26
N ASN A 339 6.90 -1.15 8.77
CA ASN A 339 7.17 -1.70 10.11
C ASN A 339 7.27 -3.23 10.16
N LEU A 340 6.45 -3.98 9.43
CA LEU A 340 6.38 -5.45 9.51
C LEU A 340 7.57 -6.18 8.85
N PRO A 341 8.05 -5.78 7.66
CA PRO A 341 9.20 -6.42 7.02
C PRO A 341 10.45 -6.38 7.89
N SER A 342 11.26 -7.43 7.87
CA SER A 342 12.60 -7.40 8.48
C SER A 342 13.49 -6.35 7.83
N GLY A 343 14.58 -5.96 8.51
CA GLY A 343 15.55 -5.02 7.94
C GLY A 343 16.17 -5.54 6.63
N GLU A 344 16.45 -6.85 6.56
CA GLU A 344 16.96 -7.47 5.32
C GLU A 344 15.92 -7.41 4.20
N ALA A 345 14.64 -7.69 4.49
CA ALA A 345 13.59 -7.57 3.49
C ALA A 345 13.43 -6.12 2.98
N MET A 346 13.55 -5.11 3.85
CA MET A 346 13.56 -3.70 3.42
C MET A 346 14.76 -3.41 2.48
N VAL A 347 15.94 -3.96 2.77
CA VAL A 347 17.10 -3.87 1.86
C VAL A 347 16.80 -4.57 0.52
N ARG A 348 16.15 -5.74 0.54
CA ARG A 348 15.75 -6.47 -0.67
C ARG A 348 14.71 -5.74 -1.50
N GLN A 349 13.79 -5.01 -0.87
CA GLN A 349 12.84 -4.13 -1.56
C GLN A 349 13.59 -3.12 -2.43
N PHE A 350 14.56 -2.41 -1.85
CA PHE A 350 15.39 -1.48 -2.62
C PHE A 350 16.28 -2.18 -3.64
N LEU A 351 16.91 -3.31 -3.29
CA LEU A 351 17.80 -4.03 -4.20
C LEU A 351 17.05 -4.48 -5.46
N GLN A 352 15.89 -5.11 -5.32
CA GLN A 352 15.09 -5.58 -6.45
C GLN A 352 14.51 -4.40 -7.25
N GLY A 353 13.99 -3.38 -6.57
CA GLY A 353 13.46 -2.17 -7.22
C GLY A 353 14.51 -1.40 -8.01
N GLN A 354 15.60 -0.99 -7.35
CA GLN A 354 16.70 -0.25 -7.99
C GLN A 354 17.33 -1.05 -9.14
N SER A 355 17.52 -2.37 -8.97
CA SER A 355 18.04 -3.21 -10.05
C SER A 355 17.12 -3.23 -11.26
N PHE A 356 15.80 -3.33 -11.05
CA PHE A 356 14.82 -3.29 -12.13
C PHE A 356 14.82 -1.94 -12.84
N PHE A 357 14.76 -0.83 -12.10
CA PHE A 357 14.76 0.51 -12.70
C PHE A 357 16.04 0.81 -13.47
N LEU A 358 17.19 0.38 -12.97
CA LEU A 358 18.47 0.52 -13.67
C LEU A 358 18.49 -0.29 -14.97
N GLN A 359 17.97 -1.52 -14.95
CA GLN A 359 17.95 -2.40 -16.13
C GLN A 359 16.95 -1.93 -17.20
N GLU A 360 15.74 -1.53 -16.81
CA GLU A 360 14.66 -1.23 -17.75
C GLU A 360 14.60 0.25 -18.16
N PHE A 361 15.04 1.18 -17.29
CA PHE A 361 14.93 2.62 -17.52
C PHE A 361 16.28 3.36 -17.44
N GLY A 362 17.38 2.64 -17.19
CA GLY A 362 18.74 3.18 -17.23
C GLY A 362 19.13 4.08 -16.05
N LYS A 363 18.31 4.18 -15.01
CA LYS A 363 18.59 5.01 -13.84
C LYS A 363 18.06 4.38 -12.55
N MET A 364 18.78 4.62 -11.46
CA MET A 364 18.29 4.38 -10.10
C MET A 364 17.45 5.58 -9.63
N CYS A 365 16.47 5.32 -8.77
CA CYS A 365 15.70 6.36 -8.11
C CYS A 365 16.57 7.03 -7.02
N SER A 366 16.35 8.33 -6.78
CA SER A 366 16.98 9.10 -5.69
C SER A 366 16.05 9.33 -4.50
N GLU A 367 14.77 9.03 -4.69
CA GLU A 367 13.66 9.29 -3.80
C GLU A 367 12.91 8.00 -3.48
N PHE A 368 12.62 7.79 -2.20
CA PHE A 368 11.68 6.77 -1.76
C PHE A 368 10.28 7.38 -1.69
N TRP A 369 9.32 6.71 -2.32
CA TRP A 369 7.99 7.22 -2.60
C TRP A 369 6.99 6.24 -2.01
N LEU A 370 6.43 6.62 -0.87
CA LEU A 370 5.63 5.74 -0.03
C LEU A 370 4.43 6.50 0.56
N PRO A 371 3.48 6.96 -0.28
CA PRO A 371 2.39 7.82 0.14
C PRO A 371 1.44 7.17 1.14
N ASP A 372 1.16 5.86 1.01
CA ASP A 372 0.05 5.22 1.72
C ASP A 372 0.42 4.23 2.83
N THR A 373 1.69 4.19 3.23
CA THR A 373 2.13 3.26 4.28
C THR A 373 1.70 3.65 5.69
N PHE A 374 1.35 2.65 6.50
CA PHE A 374 0.80 2.80 7.84
C PHE A 374 1.89 3.04 8.90
N GLY A 375 2.66 4.12 8.78
CA GLY A 375 3.74 4.51 9.69
C GLY A 375 5.11 3.93 9.31
N TYR A 376 6.19 4.51 9.86
CA TYR A 376 7.54 4.32 9.29
C TYR A 376 8.60 4.06 10.37
N SER A 377 9.32 2.95 10.20
CA SER A 377 10.44 2.55 11.07
C SER A 377 11.54 3.59 11.13
N ALA A 378 12.09 3.78 12.35
CA ALA A 378 13.20 4.69 12.62
C ALA A 378 14.49 4.37 11.86
N GLN A 379 14.63 3.17 11.29
CA GLN A 379 15.84 2.77 10.58
C GLN A 379 15.84 3.10 9.08
N LEU A 380 14.68 3.41 8.52
CA LEU A 380 14.53 3.68 7.09
C LEU A 380 15.51 4.76 6.57
N PRO A 381 15.83 5.86 7.29
CA PRO A 381 16.85 6.81 6.84
C PRO A 381 18.21 6.19 6.54
N GLN A 382 18.70 5.27 7.37
CA GLN A 382 19.98 4.59 7.15
C GLN A 382 19.90 3.65 5.94
N ILE A 383 18.81 2.85 5.86
CA ILE A 383 18.60 1.91 4.76
C ILE A 383 18.52 2.66 3.43
N MET A 384 17.69 3.71 3.36
CA MET A 384 17.57 4.58 2.19
C MET A 384 18.93 5.10 1.73
N ARG A 385 19.71 5.69 2.64
CA ARG A 385 21.04 6.23 2.31
C ARG A 385 22.00 5.17 1.78
N SER A 386 21.95 3.97 2.34
CA SER A 386 22.79 2.84 1.92
C SER A 386 22.39 2.32 0.53
N CYS A 387 21.11 2.48 0.15
CA CYS A 387 20.56 2.11 -1.16
C CYS A 387 20.59 3.26 -2.20
N GLY A 388 21.29 4.36 -1.91
CA GLY A 388 21.44 5.50 -2.81
C GLY A 388 20.27 6.50 -2.81
N ILE A 389 19.27 6.30 -1.94
CA ILE A 389 18.13 7.18 -1.76
C ILE A 389 18.48 8.32 -0.79
N ARG A 390 18.16 9.56 -1.17
CA ARG A 390 18.44 10.78 -0.38
C ARG A 390 17.17 11.54 -0.01
N HIS A 391 16.07 11.26 -0.69
CA HIS A 391 14.80 11.95 -0.56
C HIS A 391 13.71 10.98 -0.14
N PHE A 392 12.70 11.47 0.58
CA PHE A 392 11.57 10.67 1.01
C PHE A 392 10.26 11.44 0.78
N LEU A 393 9.28 10.81 0.15
CA LEU A 393 7.93 11.32 -0.01
C LEU A 393 6.92 10.36 0.61
N THR A 394 6.04 10.90 1.44
CA THR A 394 4.90 10.17 2.04
C THR A 394 3.64 11.04 2.00
N GLN A 395 2.49 10.53 2.44
CA GLN A 395 1.26 11.28 2.65
C GLN A 395 0.55 10.90 3.95
N LYS A 396 0.60 9.62 4.36
CA LYS A 396 -0.27 9.09 5.43
C LYS A 396 -0.10 9.74 6.80
N LEU A 397 1.02 10.42 7.06
CA LEU A 397 1.21 11.22 8.28
C LEU A 397 0.20 12.36 8.47
N SER A 398 -0.49 12.80 7.40
CA SER A 398 -1.57 13.78 7.52
C SER A 398 -2.87 13.20 8.13
N TRP A 399 -2.93 11.88 8.36
CA TRP A 399 -4.09 11.16 8.89
C TRP A 399 -3.99 10.88 10.39
N ASN A 400 -2.99 11.43 11.09
CA ASN A 400 -2.93 11.34 12.55
C ASN A 400 -4.22 11.87 13.19
N LEU A 401 -4.81 11.05 14.07
CA LEU A 401 -6.10 11.33 14.71
C LEU A 401 -6.04 12.51 15.69
N VAL A 402 -4.98 12.57 16.50
CA VAL A 402 -4.90 13.52 17.61
C VAL A 402 -3.86 14.61 17.30
N ASN A 403 -2.65 14.22 16.91
CA ASN A 403 -1.55 15.17 16.71
C ASN A 403 -1.27 15.41 15.23
N SER A 404 -1.56 16.63 14.77
CA SER A 404 -1.05 17.10 13.48
C SER A 404 0.47 17.08 13.48
N PHE A 405 1.08 16.39 12.51
CA PHE A 405 2.53 16.36 12.39
C PHE A 405 3.09 17.79 12.13
N PRO A 406 4.20 18.17 12.80
CA PRO A 406 4.61 19.58 12.88
C PRO A 406 5.25 20.16 11.62
N HIS A 407 5.67 19.32 10.65
CA HIS A 407 6.42 19.73 9.46
C HIS A 407 5.86 19.07 8.21
N HIS A 408 5.92 19.73 7.06
CA HIS A 408 5.73 19.09 5.74
C HIS A 408 7.05 18.91 5.00
N THR A 409 8.10 19.66 5.35
CA THR A 409 9.45 19.54 4.80
C THR A 409 10.46 19.54 5.93
N PHE A 410 11.22 18.45 6.09
CA PHE A 410 12.13 18.28 7.23
C PHE A 410 13.23 17.28 6.90
N PHE A 411 14.30 17.29 7.69
CA PHE A 411 15.27 16.20 7.69
C PHE A 411 14.76 15.07 8.58
N TRP A 412 14.63 13.88 8.02
CA TRP A 412 14.35 12.68 8.81
C TRP A 412 15.66 11.97 9.14
N GLU A 413 15.95 11.87 10.44
CA GLU A 413 17.15 11.26 10.99
C GLU A 413 16.83 9.89 11.61
N GLY A 414 17.58 8.87 11.18
CA GLY A 414 17.44 7.51 11.70
C GLY A 414 18.24 7.25 12.97
N LEU A 415 18.18 6.02 13.49
CA LEU A 415 18.81 5.66 14.78
C LEU A 415 20.33 5.88 14.83
N ASP A 416 21.01 5.85 13.67
CA ASP A 416 22.46 6.01 13.56
C ASP A 416 22.91 7.45 13.23
N GLY A 417 21.95 8.39 13.08
CA GLY A 417 22.21 9.76 12.65
C GLY A 417 22.21 9.97 11.13
N SER A 418 21.98 8.93 10.32
CA SER A 418 21.78 9.08 8.88
C SER A 418 20.54 9.92 8.59
N ARG A 419 20.64 10.85 7.63
CA ARG A 419 19.56 11.79 7.28
C ARG A 419 19.12 11.70 5.82
N VAL A 420 17.81 11.78 5.61
CA VAL A 420 17.18 12.03 4.31
C VAL A 420 16.30 13.28 4.36
N LEU A 421 16.12 13.97 3.23
CA LEU A 421 15.17 15.08 3.14
C LEU A 421 13.77 14.52 2.86
N ALA A 422 12.87 14.68 3.82
CA ALA A 422 11.50 14.21 3.75
C ALA A 422 10.55 15.35 3.37
N HIS A 423 9.56 15.02 2.54
CA HIS A 423 8.46 15.90 2.22
C HIS A 423 7.14 15.13 2.17
N PHE A 424 6.03 15.70 2.62
CA PHE A 424 4.71 15.20 2.26
C PHE A 424 3.80 16.34 1.79
N PRO A 425 2.97 16.11 0.74
CA PRO A 425 2.09 17.13 0.19
C PRO A 425 1.15 17.75 1.25
N PRO A 426 1.17 19.09 1.43
CA PRO A 426 0.24 19.75 2.36
C PRO A 426 -1.23 19.74 1.96
N GLY A 427 -1.55 19.27 0.74
CA GLY A 427 -2.93 19.08 0.28
C GLY A 427 -3.68 17.96 1.02
N ASP A 428 -3.01 17.18 1.86
CA ASP A 428 -3.50 15.99 2.57
C ASP A 428 -3.99 14.85 1.67
N SER A 429 -3.49 14.78 0.43
CA SER A 429 -3.91 13.79 -0.55
C SER A 429 -2.83 13.57 -1.59
N TYR A 430 -2.76 12.35 -2.12
CA TYR A 430 -1.98 12.01 -3.32
C TYR A 430 -2.85 11.86 -4.58
N GLY A 431 -4.15 12.19 -4.49
CA GLY A 431 -5.13 12.07 -5.55
C GLY A 431 -5.90 13.38 -5.83
N MET A 432 -5.18 14.51 -5.82
CA MET A 432 -5.79 15.82 -6.05
C MET A 432 -6.23 16.01 -7.50
N GLN A 433 -7.14 16.95 -7.77
CA GLN A 433 -7.73 17.15 -9.10
C GLN A 433 -7.39 18.49 -9.76
N GLY A 434 -6.50 19.28 -9.15
CA GLY A 434 -6.06 20.57 -9.68
C GLY A 434 -7.12 21.67 -9.57
N SER A 435 -8.01 21.59 -8.57
CA SER A 435 -8.95 22.66 -8.25
C SER A 435 -8.27 23.85 -7.57
N ALA A 436 -8.89 25.04 -7.65
CA ALA A 436 -8.41 26.23 -6.94
C ALA A 436 -8.41 26.03 -5.41
N GLU A 437 -9.38 25.27 -4.87
CA GLU A 437 -9.47 24.95 -3.45
C GLU A 437 -8.27 24.14 -2.97
N GLU A 438 -7.91 23.06 -3.67
CA GLU A 438 -6.77 22.19 -3.30
C GLU A 438 -5.44 22.96 -3.34
N VAL A 439 -5.27 23.80 -4.36
CA VAL A 439 -4.09 24.64 -4.57
C VAL A 439 -3.95 25.67 -3.44
N LEU A 440 -5.06 26.33 -3.04
CA LEU A 440 -5.07 27.23 -1.88
C LEU A 440 -4.85 26.48 -0.56
N LYS A 441 -5.50 25.33 -0.37
CA LYS A 441 -5.37 24.45 0.79
C LYS A 441 -3.91 24.05 1.01
N THR A 442 -3.19 23.70 -0.06
CA THR A 442 -1.76 23.33 -0.01
C THR A 442 -0.91 24.44 0.61
N VAL A 443 -1.16 25.71 0.26
CA VAL A 443 -0.44 26.83 0.87
C VAL A 443 -0.86 27.06 2.32
N VAL A 444 -2.16 27.00 2.60
CA VAL A 444 -2.72 27.23 3.94
C VAL A 444 -2.19 26.20 4.93
N LYS A 445 -2.11 24.93 4.53
CA LYS A 445 -1.73 23.82 5.41
C LYS A 445 -0.23 23.59 5.53
N ASN A 446 0.59 24.12 4.63
CA ASN A 446 2.04 24.05 4.77
C ASN A 446 2.48 24.55 6.17
N ARG A 447 3.14 23.68 6.94
CA ARG A 447 3.58 23.97 8.32
C ARG A 447 4.96 24.63 8.39
N ASP A 448 5.72 24.59 7.30
CA ASP A 448 7.08 25.14 7.23
C ASP A 448 7.11 26.51 6.55
N LYS A 449 6.03 27.30 6.69
CA LYS A 449 5.97 28.68 6.23
C LYS A 449 7.15 29.49 6.76
N GLY A 450 7.78 30.26 5.88
CA GLY A 450 8.98 31.03 6.19
C GLY A 450 10.29 30.22 6.15
N ARG A 451 10.25 28.89 6.05
CA ARG A 451 11.41 28.00 5.85
C ARG A 451 11.43 27.36 4.47
N SER A 452 10.27 26.90 4.00
CA SER A 452 10.07 26.37 2.66
C SER A 452 8.96 27.15 1.95
N ASN A 453 9.24 27.52 0.70
CA ASN A 453 8.27 28.15 -0.20
C ASN A 453 7.89 27.26 -1.40
N HIS A 454 8.13 25.94 -1.26
CA HIS A 454 7.82 24.94 -2.27
C HIS A 454 7.02 23.78 -1.66
N SER A 455 6.07 23.23 -2.41
CA SER A 455 5.31 22.05 -2.01
C SER A 455 5.03 21.11 -3.18
N ALA A 456 4.99 19.81 -2.92
CA ALA A 456 4.50 18.80 -3.85
C ALA A 456 2.99 18.90 -4.03
N PHE A 457 2.51 18.54 -5.22
CA PHE A 457 1.11 18.35 -5.51
C PHE A 457 0.95 17.13 -6.43
N LEU A 458 0.46 16.03 -5.87
CA LEU A 458 0.22 14.81 -6.62
C LEU A 458 -1.24 14.78 -7.08
N PHE A 459 -1.45 14.65 -8.38
CA PHE A 459 -2.78 14.72 -8.97
C PHE A 459 -3.09 13.51 -9.84
N GLY A 460 -4.36 13.12 -9.85
CA GLY A 460 -4.87 11.94 -10.55
C GLY A 460 -5.71 11.05 -9.63
N PHE A 461 -6.53 10.18 -10.22
CA PHE A 461 -7.24 9.17 -9.45
C PHE A 461 -6.25 8.09 -8.96
N GLY A 462 -6.38 7.68 -7.69
CA GLY A 462 -5.50 6.74 -7.00
C GLY A 462 -6.25 5.54 -6.42
N ASP A 463 -5.59 4.83 -5.49
CA ASP A 463 -6.00 3.62 -4.76
C ASP A 463 -6.29 2.42 -5.69
N GLY A 464 -7.23 2.57 -6.63
CA GLY A 464 -7.58 1.55 -7.63
C GLY A 464 -7.13 1.84 -9.06
N GLY A 465 -6.43 2.95 -9.27
CA GLY A 465 -5.95 3.40 -10.57
C GLY A 465 -6.75 4.55 -11.16
N GLY A 466 -6.86 4.60 -12.49
CA GLY A 466 -7.48 5.71 -13.22
C GLY A 466 -6.44 6.78 -13.58
N GLY A 467 -5.72 7.33 -12.61
CA GLY A 467 -4.66 8.32 -12.84
C GLY A 467 -5.17 9.68 -13.35
N PRO A 468 -4.28 10.54 -13.88
CA PRO A 468 -4.65 11.89 -14.31
C PRO A 468 -5.62 11.92 -15.50
N THR A 469 -6.31 13.06 -15.66
CA THR A 469 -7.17 13.37 -16.83
C THR A 469 -6.70 14.64 -17.55
N GLN A 470 -7.09 14.81 -18.82
CA GLN A 470 -6.78 16.02 -19.58
C GLN A 470 -7.32 17.28 -18.90
N THR A 471 -8.53 17.20 -18.33
CA THR A 471 -9.16 18.30 -17.57
C THR A 471 -8.28 18.75 -16.39
N MET A 472 -7.68 17.82 -15.64
CA MET A 472 -6.76 18.17 -14.55
C MET A 472 -5.51 18.90 -15.07
N VAL A 473 -4.92 18.42 -16.18
CA VAL A 473 -3.76 19.06 -16.81
C VAL A 473 -4.11 20.48 -17.28
N ASP A 474 -5.27 20.65 -17.93
CA ASP A 474 -5.72 21.95 -18.43
C ASP A 474 -5.97 22.95 -17.28
N ARG A 475 -6.55 22.47 -16.17
CA ARG A 475 -6.71 23.28 -14.95
C ARG A 475 -5.36 23.76 -14.41
N LEU A 476 -4.40 22.85 -14.26
CA LEU A 476 -3.07 23.19 -13.72
C LEU A 476 -2.31 24.16 -14.65
N LYS A 477 -2.47 24.05 -15.97
CA LYS A 477 -1.92 25.02 -16.93
C LYS A 477 -2.51 26.41 -16.74
N ARG A 478 -3.82 26.53 -16.48
CA ARG A 478 -4.45 27.83 -16.16
C ARG A 478 -3.94 28.40 -14.84
N LEU A 479 -3.71 27.54 -13.86
CA LEU A 479 -3.22 27.93 -12.54
C LEU A 479 -1.71 28.23 -12.50
N HIS A 480 -1.00 28.14 -13.63
CA HIS A 480 0.45 28.18 -13.65
C HIS A 480 1.05 29.38 -12.89
N ASP A 481 0.58 30.59 -13.17
CA ASP A 481 1.07 31.83 -12.54
C ASP A 481 -0.05 32.87 -12.47
N THR A 482 -1.24 32.46 -11.98
CA THR A 482 -2.41 33.35 -11.91
C THR A 482 -2.39 34.21 -10.65
N ASP A 483 -2.53 35.53 -10.81
CA ASP A 483 -2.58 36.49 -9.72
C ASP A 483 -3.66 36.14 -8.67
N GLY A 484 -3.30 36.31 -7.40
CA GLY A 484 -4.10 35.94 -6.23
C GLY A 484 -4.08 34.46 -5.83
N LEU A 485 -3.39 33.60 -6.58
CA LEU A 485 -3.18 32.18 -6.28
C LEU A 485 -1.68 31.88 -6.12
N PRO A 486 -1.27 30.77 -5.48
CA PRO A 486 0.12 30.32 -5.58
C PRO A 486 0.47 29.94 -7.03
N ARG A 487 1.77 29.99 -7.33
CA ARG A 487 2.31 29.54 -8.61
C ARG A 487 2.23 28.03 -8.67
N VAL A 488 1.73 27.47 -9.77
CA VAL A 488 1.67 26.03 -10.03
C VAL A 488 2.57 25.70 -11.22
N GLN A 489 3.37 24.65 -11.14
CA GLN A 489 4.16 24.21 -12.28
C GLN A 489 4.11 22.70 -12.39
N LEU A 490 3.89 22.20 -13.62
CA LEU A 490 4.12 20.81 -13.93
C LEU A 490 5.62 20.51 -13.74
N SER A 491 5.93 19.55 -12.88
CA SER A 491 7.27 19.36 -12.34
C SER A 491 7.62 17.89 -12.25
N SER A 492 8.89 17.60 -11.98
CA SER A 492 9.38 16.27 -11.58
C SER A 492 9.74 16.24 -10.10
N PRO A 493 9.87 15.04 -9.50
CA PRO A 493 10.40 14.86 -8.15
C PRO A 493 11.77 15.53 -7.98
N GLY A 494 12.68 15.33 -8.94
CA GLY A 494 14.01 15.94 -8.91
C GLY A 494 13.99 17.47 -8.85
N ARG A 495 13.09 18.13 -9.59
CA ARG A 495 12.92 19.60 -9.53
C ARG A 495 12.37 20.06 -8.17
N LEU A 496 11.40 19.34 -7.61
CA LEU A 496 10.87 19.62 -6.28
C LEU A 496 11.97 19.52 -5.22
N PHE A 497 12.66 18.37 -5.13
CA PHE A 497 13.66 18.17 -4.08
C PHE A 497 14.86 19.08 -4.24
N SER A 498 15.28 19.41 -5.48
CA SER A 498 16.31 20.44 -5.70
C SER A 498 15.88 21.82 -5.14
N ALA A 499 14.62 22.19 -5.31
CA ALA A 499 14.09 23.44 -4.77
C ALA A 499 14.03 23.41 -3.23
N LEU A 500 13.60 22.30 -2.63
CA LEU A 500 13.56 22.12 -1.17
C LEU A 500 14.98 22.13 -0.56
N GLU A 501 15.96 21.51 -1.23
CA GLU A 501 17.35 21.48 -0.79
C GLU A 501 17.99 22.87 -0.74
N SER A 502 17.59 23.79 -1.64
CA SER A 502 18.11 25.16 -1.65
C SER A 502 17.82 25.93 -0.34
N GLY A 503 16.74 25.58 0.36
CA GLY A 503 16.35 26.13 1.66
C GLY A 503 16.72 25.24 2.86
N SER A 504 17.49 24.17 2.65
CA SER A 504 17.72 23.11 3.65
C SER A 504 18.31 23.59 4.98
N GLY A 505 19.11 24.66 4.97
CA GLY A 505 19.74 25.22 6.17
C GLY A 505 18.76 25.73 7.25
N GLN A 506 17.47 25.86 6.93
CA GLN A 506 16.43 26.31 7.85
C GLN A 506 15.47 25.20 8.29
N LEU A 507 15.59 23.99 7.74
CA LEU A 507 14.66 22.89 7.99
C LEU A 507 14.90 22.23 9.36
N CYS A 508 13.82 21.85 10.01
CA CYS A 508 13.87 21.09 11.25
C CYS A 508 14.30 19.64 11.00
N THR A 509 14.79 18.97 12.04
CA THR A 509 15.10 17.53 12.01
C THR A 509 14.12 16.78 12.90
N TRP A 510 13.54 15.70 12.37
CA TRP A 510 12.79 14.71 13.14
C TRP A 510 13.66 13.47 13.33
N VAL A 511 13.89 13.08 14.59
CA VAL A 511 14.75 11.94 14.95
C VAL A 511 13.89 10.75 15.36
N GLY A 512 14.16 9.59 14.77
CA GLY A 512 13.50 8.33 15.12
C GLY A 512 12.31 8.00 14.21
N GLU A 513 11.34 7.24 14.74
CA GLU A 513 10.20 6.73 13.97
C GLU A 513 9.23 7.86 13.56
N LEU A 514 8.58 7.69 12.41
CA LEU A 514 7.43 8.50 12.03
C LEU A 514 6.17 7.68 12.35
N PHE A 515 5.72 7.82 13.59
CA PHE A 515 4.57 7.08 14.12
C PHE A 515 3.26 7.62 13.52
N LEU A 516 2.44 6.71 12.98
CA LEU A 516 1.09 7.00 12.51
C LEU A 516 0.09 6.66 13.62
N GLU A 517 -0.75 7.63 14.02
CA GLU A 517 -1.70 7.46 15.14
C GLU A 517 -2.97 6.70 14.77
N LEU A 518 -3.00 6.09 13.59
CA LEU A 518 -4.14 5.42 12.97
C LEU A 518 -3.69 4.05 12.43
N HIS A 519 -4.65 3.16 12.19
CA HIS A 519 -4.43 1.81 11.66
C HIS A 519 -3.60 0.90 12.58
N ASN A 520 -3.73 1.05 13.90
CA ASN A 520 -2.97 0.23 14.88
C ASN A 520 -3.39 -1.26 14.92
N GLY A 521 -4.56 -1.63 14.40
CA GLY A 521 -5.03 -3.02 14.33
C GLY A 521 -4.35 -3.85 13.24
N THR A 522 -3.71 -3.19 12.26
CA THR A 522 -3.01 -3.84 11.14
C THR A 522 -1.87 -4.78 11.55
N TYR A 523 -1.33 -4.61 12.76
CA TYR A 523 -0.25 -5.46 13.27
C TYR A 523 -0.74 -6.80 13.84
N THR A 524 -2.04 -6.90 14.16
CA THR A 524 -2.62 -8.08 14.83
C THR A 524 -3.66 -8.80 13.99
N THR A 525 -4.38 -8.09 13.12
CA THR A 525 -5.27 -8.71 12.13
C THR A 525 -4.50 -9.71 11.24
N HIS A 526 -5.15 -10.76 10.74
CA HIS A 526 -4.52 -11.80 9.89
C HIS A 526 -3.14 -12.29 10.39
N ALA A 527 -3.05 -12.71 11.66
CA ALA A 527 -1.78 -13.15 12.28
C ALA A 527 -1.02 -14.25 11.49
N GLN A 528 -1.74 -15.10 10.75
CA GLN A 528 -1.12 -16.15 9.91
C GLN A 528 -0.28 -15.57 8.77
N ILE A 529 -0.69 -14.45 8.16
CA ILE A 529 0.08 -13.78 7.10
C ILE A 529 1.41 -13.26 7.67
N LYS A 530 1.37 -12.62 8.85
CA LYS A 530 2.58 -12.11 9.52
C LYS A 530 3.54 -13.24 9.88
N LYS A 531 3.00 -14.34 10.41
CA LYS A 531 3.78 -15.55 10.72
C LYS A 531 4.42 -16.13 9.46
N GLY A 532 3.64 -16.28 8.38
CA GLY A 532 4.11 -16.76 7.08
C GLY A 532 5.24 -15.90 6.52
N ASN A 533 5.09 -14.57 6.55
CA ASN A 533 6.15 -13.63 6.15
C ASN A 533 7.44 -13.86 6.95
N ARG A 534 7.37 -13.86 8.30
CA ARG A 534 8.56 -14.00 9.15
C ARG A 534 9.25 -15.35 8.99
N GLU A 535 8.49 -16.42 8.81
CA GLU A 535 9.04 -17.76 8.53
C GLU A 535 9.74 -17.82 7.18
N CYS A 536 9.15 -17.19 6.14
CA CYS A 536 9.74 -17.14 4.81
C CYS A 536 11.02 -16.28 4.79
N GLU A 537 11.04 -15.13 5.45
CA GLU A 537 12.26 -14.32 5.62
C GLU A 537 13.40 -15.14 6.25
N ARG A 538 13.10 -15.89 7.32
CA ARG A 538 14.08 -16.75 7.98
C ARG A 538 14.59 -17.86 7.06
N ILE A 539 13.69 -18.53 6.33
CA ILE A 539 14.08 -19.59 5.39
C ILE A 539 14.97 -19.04 4.27
N LEU A 540 14.60 -17.91 3.66
CA LEU A 540 15.42 -17.32 2.60
C LEU A 540 16.78 -16.85 3.09
N HIS A 541 16.85 -16.24 4.28
CA HIS A 541 18.11 -15.94 4.95
C HIS A 541 18.99 -17.21 5.10
N ASP A 542 18.42 -18.27 5.68
CA ASP A 542 19.14 -19.51 5.95
C ASP A 542 19.62 -20.19 4.64
N VAL A 543 18.80 -20.17 3.58
CA VAL A 543 19.16 -20.71 2.25
C VAL A 543 20.36 -19.97 1.68
N GLU A 544 20.35 -18.64 1.72
CA GLU A 544 21.43 -17.84 1.14
C GLU A 544 22.73 -18.00 1.90
N LEU A 545 22.67 -18.05 3.23
CA LEU A 545 23.84 -18.32 4.07
C LEU A 545 24.44 -19.69 3.73
N LEU A 546 23.63 -20.75 3.79
CA LEU A 546 24.14 -22.11 3.53
C LEU A 546 24.60 -22.28 2.08
N SER A 547 23.90 -21.68 1.11
CA SER A 547 24.31 -21.71 -0.30
C SER A 547 25.65 -21.00 -0.49
N SER A 548 25.87 -19.87 0.18
CA SER A 548 27.14 -19.15 0.12
C SER A 548 28.29 -19.96 0.71
N LEU A 549 28.07 -20.62 1.85
CA LEU A 549 29.05 -21.51 2.45
C LEU A 549 29.31 -22.75 1.56
N ALA A 550 28.27 -23.28 0.91
CA ALA A 550 28.38 -24.43 0.01
C ALA A 550 29.24 -24.11 -1.21
N VAL A 551 29.03 -22.95 -1.84
CA VAL A 551 29.88 -22.45 -2.95
C VAL A 551 31.34 -22.30 -2.49
N ALA A 552 31.55 -21.77 -1.28
CA ALA A 552 32.90 -21.60 -0.75
C ALA A 552 33.65 -22.92 -0.53
N ARG A 553 32.92 -24.03 -0.31
CA ARG A 553 33.51 -25.36 -0.07
C ARG A 553 33.60 -26.24 -1.30
N SER A 554 32.60 -26.21 -2.19
CA SER A 554 32.50 -27.09 -3.34
C SER A 554 32.45 -26.28 -4.63
N ALA A 555 33.44 -26.48 -5.49
CA ALA A 555 33.45 -25.90 -6.84
C ALA A 555 32.34 -26.47 -7.75
N GLN A 556 31.68 -27.56 -7.35
CA GLN A 556 30.58 -28.18 -8.09
C GLN A 556 29.21 -27.61 -7.70
N PHE A 557 29.10 -26.97 -6.54
CA PHE A 557 27.84 -26.37 -6.11
C PHE A 557 27.66 -24.99 -6.75
N LEU A 558 26.54 -24.80 -7.44
CA LEU A 558 26.18 -23.53 -8.06
C LEU A 558 25.19 -22.79 -7.17
N TYR A 559 25.45 -21.51 -6.90
CA TYR A 559 24.53 -20.66 -6.15
C TYR A 559 23.20 -20.53 -6.90
N PRO A 560 22.04 -20.81 -6.25
CA PRO A 560 20.73 -20.81 -6.91
C PRO A 560 20.17 -19.37 -7.08
N ALA A 561 20.92 -18.50 -7.76
CA ALA A 561 20.64 -17.07 -7.87
C ALA A 561 19.25 -16.76 -8.42
N ALA A 562 18.87 -17.40 -9.54
CA ALA A 562 17.61 -17.14 -10.23
C ALA A 562 16.40 -17.59 -9.39
N GLN A 563 16.50 -18.76 -8.74
CA GLN A 563 15.46 -19.26 -7.85
C GLN A 563 15.31 -18.36 -6.63
N LEU A 564 16.41 -17.97 -5.98
CA LEU A 564 16.37 -17.05 -4.84
C LEU A 564 15.79 -15.70 -5.21
N GLN A 565 16.15 -15.14 -6.37
CA GLN A 565 15.57 -13.89 -6.84
C GLN A 565 14.06 -14.00 -7.01
N HIS A 566 13.57 -15.10 -7.60
CA HIS A 566 12.13 -15.34 -7.75
C HIS A 566 11.42 -15.44 -6.38
N LEU A 567 11.97 -16.24 -5.46
CA LEU A 567 11.38 -16.43 -4.12
C LEU A 567 11.39 -15.13 -3.31
N TRP A 568 12.45 -14.33 -3.40
CA TRP A 568 12.48 -13.00 -2.79
C TRP A 568 11.43 -12.08 -3.40
N ARG A 569 11.36 -11.94 -4.73
CA ARG A 569 10.33 -11.10 -5.37
C ARG A 569 8.91 -11.50 -4.95
N LEU A 570 8.65 -12.81 -4.83
CA LEU A 570 7.37 -13.32 -4.35
C LEU A 570 7.11 -12.98 -2.87
N LEU A 571 8.12 -13.10 -2.00
CA LEU A 571 7.99 -12.66 -0.61
C LEU A 571 7.72 -11.14 -0.52
N LEU A 572 8.50 -10.35 -1.25
CA LEU A 572 8.40 -8.89 -1.28
C LEU A 572 7.06 -8.40 -1.84
N LEU A 573 6.48 -9.12 -2.80
CA LEU A 573 5.12 -8.85 -3.31
C LEU A 573 4.09 -8.89 -2.17
N ASN A 574 4.17 -9.91 -1.31
CA ASN A 574 3.26 -10.06 -0.17
C ASN A 574 3.54 -9.07 0.97
N GLN A 575 4.63 -8.31 0.90
CA GLN A 575 4.97 -7.24 1.84
C GLN A 575 4.38 -5.87 1.45
N PHE A 576 3.57 -5.82 0.39
CA PHE A 576 2.77 -4.64 0.05
C PHE A 576 1.97 -4.17 1.27
N HIS A 577 1.84 -2.86 1.43
CA HIS A 577 1.36 -2.24 2.67
C HIS A 577 -0.08 -2.58 3.06
N ASP A 578 -0.91 -3.14 2.18
CA ASP A 578 -2.22 -3.73 2.53
C ASP A 578 -2.22 -5.26 2.74
N VAL A 579 -1.30 -5.97 2.10
CA VAL A 579 -1.30 -7.44 2.11
C VAL A 579 -0.73 -7.95 3.43
N VAL A 580 0.48 -7.52 3.79
CA VAL A 580 1.14 -8.01 5.01
C VAL A 580 0.44 -7.51 6.27
N THR A 581 -0.15 -6.33 6.21
CA THR A 581 -0.98 -5.70 7.24
C THR A 581 -2.37 -6.33 7.33
N GLY A 582 -2.76 -7.18 6.39
CA GLY A 582 -4.00 -7.96 6.47
C GLY A 582 -5.25 -7.08 6.33
N SER A 583 -5.16 -6.07 5.49
CA SER A 583 -6.21 -5.09 5.26
C SER A 583 -6.86 -5.23 3.88
N CYS A 584 -6.90 -6.47 3.37
CA CYS A 584 -7.40 -6.81 2.04
C CYS A 584 -8.60 -7.77 2.11
N ILE A 585 -9.27 -7.99 0.98
CA ILE A 585 -10.35 -8.97 0.89
C ILE A 585 -9.83 -10.41 1.08
N GLN A 586 -10.74 -11.33 1.43
CA GLN A 586 -10.43 -12.74 1.66
C GLN A 586 -9.64 -13.39 0.50
N LEU A 587 -9.99 -13.10 -0.75
CA LEU A 587 -9.30 -13.63 -1.94
C LEU A 587 -7.80 -13.31 -1.94
N VAL A 588 -7.44 -12.10 -1.51
CA VAL A 588 -6.03 -11.66 -1.45
C VAL A 588 -5.32 -12.33 -0.29
N ALA A 589 -5.98 -12.42 0.87
CA ALA A 589 -5.41 -13.10 2.03
C ALA A 589 -5.14 -14.59 1.75
N GLU A 590 -6.07 -15.27 1.08
CA GLU A 590 -5.91 -16.67 0.66
C GLU A 590 -4.77 -16.82 -0.36
N GLU A 591 -4.68 -15.96 -1.37
CA GLU A 591 -3.60 -15.97 -2.35
C GLU A 591 -2.24 -15.71 -1.70
N ALA A 592 -2.14 -14.77 -0.76
CA ALA A 592 -0.93 -14.52 0.02
C ALA A 592 -0.52 -15.73 0.88
N MET A 593 -1.48 -16.40 1.52
CA MET A 593 -1.21 -17.64 2.26
C MET A 593 -0.71 -18.76 1.34
N CYS A 594 -1.25 -18.86 0.12
CA CYS A 594 -0.78 -19.80 -0.90
C CYS A 594 0.66 -19.52 -1.34
N HIS A 595 1.11 -18.25 -1.35
CA HIS A 595 2.51 -17.92 -1.63
C HIS A 595 3.47 -18.42 -0.53
N TYR A 596 2.99 -18.50 0.71
CA TYR A 596 3.78 -18.99 1.83
C TYR A 596 3.71 -20.53 1.99
N GLU A 597 2.54 -21.17 1.81
CA GLU A 597 2.25 -22.58 2.19
C GLU A 597 2.48 -23.65 1.10
N ALA A 598 2.65 -24.88 1.58
CA ALA A 598 2.82 -26.09 0.78
C ALA A 598 1.54 -26.56 0.09
N GLY A 599 1.62 -26.71 -1.24
CA GLY A 599 0.57 -27.35 -2.04
C GLY A 599 0.29 -26.70 -3.40
N LEU A 600 0.90 -25.55 -3.72
CA LEU A 600 0.68 -24.82 -4.97
C LEU A 600 2.00 -24.42 -5.67
N PRO A 601 1.98 -24.05 -6.96
CA PRO A 601 3.20 -23.84 -7.77
C PRO A 601 4.10 -22.69 -7.30
N ALA A 602 3.60 -21.76 -6.48
CA ALA A 602 4.29 -20.54 -6.05
C ALA A 602 4.61 -20.56 -4.55
N ASP A 603 5.15 -21.67 -4.04
CA ASP A 603 5.41 -21.86 -2.60
C ASP A 603 6.85 -21.47 -2.21
N ILE A 604 6.99 -20.48 -1.31
CA ILE A 604 8.28 -20.05 -0.78
C ILE A 604 8.89 -21.07 0.19
N ARG A 605 8.09 -21.68 1.07
CA ARG A 605 8.59 -22.60 2.10
C ARG A 605 9.05 -23.93 1.51
N LEU A 606 8.30 -24.55 0.60
CA LEU A 606 8.75 -25.81 -0.03
C LEU A 606 10.01 -25.61 -0.87
N HIS A 607 10.03 -24.60 -1.75
CA HIS A 607 11.20 -24.32 -2.57
C HIS A 607 12.40 -23.90 -1.72
N GLY A 608 12.17 -23.02 -0.73
CA GLY A 608 13.19 -22.60 0.22
C GLY A 608 13.78 -23.79 1.00
N ASN A 609 12.94 -24.67 1.57
CA ASN A 609 13.42 -25.87 2.28
C ASN A 609 14.15 -26.86 1.36
N THR A 610 13.73 -26.96 0.09
CA THR A 610 14.41 -27.78 -0.92
C THR A 610 15.81 -27.24 -1.20
N LEU A 611 15.93 -25.93 -1.42
CA LEU A 611 17.23 -25.28 -1.62
C LEU A 611 18.10 -25.34 -0.36
N LEU A 612 17.52 -25.18 0.82
CA LEU A 612 18.21 -25.28 2.11
C LEU A 612 18.80 -26.68 2.28
N SER A 613 18.00 -27.72 1.99
CA SER A 613 18.43 -29.12 2.07
C SER A 613 19.55 -29.43 1.07
N ALA A 614 19.45 -28.92 -0.15
CA ALA A 614 20.49 -29.07 -1.17
C ALA A 614 21.80 -28.39 -0.77
N ALA A 615 21.73 -27.16 -0.26
CA ALA A 615 22.90 -26.42 0.25
C ALA A 615 23.54 -27.12 1.45
N ALA A 616 22.72 -27.58 2.40
CA ALA A 616 23.18 -28.34 3.56
C ALA A 616 23.87 -29.66 3.14
N ALA A 617 23.31 -30.40 2.18
CA ALA A 617 23.90 -31.63 1.67
C ALA A 617 25.26 -31.36 0.99
N ALA A 618 25.35 -30.31 0.16
CA ALA A 618 26.59 -29.93 -0.50
C ALA A 618 27.68 -29.49 0.49
N LEU A 619 27.31 -28.80 1.57
CA LEU A 619 28.23 -28.42 2.65
C LEU A 619 28.89 -29.61 3.34
N CYS A 620 28.21 -30.76 3.34
CA CYS A 620 28.60 -31.96 4.07
C CYS A 620 29.23 -33.02 3.15
N ALA A 621 29.27 -32.79 1.83
CA ALA A 621 29.87 -33.70 0.87
C ALA A 621 31.40 -33.64 0.93
N GLY A 622 32.08 -34.78 1.13
CA GLY A 622 33.53 -34.92 0.98
C GLY A 622 34.37 -34.99 2.25
N GLU A 623 33.78 -34.88 3.45
CA GLU A 623 34.47 -35.18 4.72
C GLU A 623 34.29 -36.68 5.07
N PRO A 624 35.28 -37.36 5.68
CA PRO A 624 35.04 -38.56 6.48
C PRO A 624 34.27 -38.18 7.75
N GLY A 625 33.06 -37.66 7.57
CA GLY A 625 32.12 -37.30 8.62
C GLY A 625 31.30 -38.51 9.06
N PRO A 626 30.68 -38.46 10.24
CA PRO A 626 29.83 -39.55 10.69
C PRO A 626 28.65 -39.74 9.72
N GLU A 627 28.39 -40.99 9.32
CA GLU A 627 27.11 -41.37 8.72
C GLU A 627 26.00 -41.07 9.74
N GLY A 628 25.22 -39.99 9.56
CA GLY A 628 24.21 -39.58 10.54
C GLY A 628 23.56 -38.21 10.34
N LEU A 629 22.68 -37.85 11.26
CA LEU A 629 21.97 -36.57 11.30
C LEU A 629 22.92 -35.41 11.63
N LEU A 630 22.87 -34.33 10.84
CA LEU A 630 23.64 -33.10 11.07
C LEU A 630 22.74 -31.98 11.57
N ILE A 631 23.26 -31.19 12.50
CA ILE A 631 22.56 -30.08 13.12
C ILE A 631 23.29 -28.80 12.73
N VAL A 632 22.56 -27.88 12.10
CA VAL A 632 23.10 -26.64 11.55
C VAL A 632 22.66 -25.45 12.40
N ASN A 633 23.55 -24.50 12.60
CA ASN A 633 23.28 -23.22 13.24
C ASN A 633 23.62 -22.10 12.26
N THR A 634 22.60 -21.40 11.79
CA THR A 634 22.72 -20.28 10.86
C THR A 634 22.95 -18.94 11.55
N LEU A 635 22.99 -18.90 12.89
CA LEU A 635 23.18 -17.67 13.65
C LEU A 635 24.67 -17.30 13.77
N PRO A 636 25.01 -16.00 13.86
CA PRO A 636 26.38 -15.51 13.97
C PRO A 636 26.98 -15.64 15.39
N TRP A 637 26.42 -16.53 16.22
CA TRP A 637 26.97 -16.90 17.53
C TRP A 637 26.81 -18.40 17.80
N LYS A 638 27.63 -18.91 18.72
CA LYS A 638 27.52 -20.29 19.22
C LYS A 638 26.20 -20.48 19.95
N ARG A 639 25.52 -21.59 19.69
CA ARG A 639 24.21 -21.91 20.28
C ARG A 639 24.26 -23.25 21.00
N THR A 640 23.70 -23.30 22.20
CA THR A 640 23.52 -24.52 22.98
C THR A 640 22.04 -24.64 23.34
N GLU A 641 21.35 -25.66 22.83
CA GLU A 641 19.90 -25.80 22.99
C GLU A 641 19.46 -27.26 23.11
N VAL A 642 18.29 -27.46 23.71
CA VAL A 642 17.63 -28.76 23.80
C VAL A 642 16.79 -29.00 22.55
N LEU A 643 17.20 -29.99 21.76
CA LEU A 643 16.56 -30.37 20.51
C LEU A 643 15.89 -31.74 20.61
N ALA A 644 14.75 -31.90 19.95
CA ALA A 644 14.11 -33.21 19.75
C ALA A 644 14.72 -33.89 18.51
N LEU A 645 15.61 -34.86 18.74
CA LEU A 645 16.27 -35.60 17.66
C LEU A 645 15.46 -36.85 17.28
N PRO A 646 15.26 -37.14 15.97
CA PRO A 646 14.56 -38.33 15.52
C PRO A 646 15.33 -39.62 15.90
N ARG A 647 14.57 -40.67 16.26
CA ARG A 647 15.04 -42.04 16.49
C ARG A 647 14.48 -43.00 15.43
N PRO A 648 15.11 -44.17 15.22
CA PRO A 648 14.51 -45.25 14.44
C PRO A 648 13.10 -45.58 14.96
N GLY A 649 12.11 -45.65 14.06
CA GLY A 649 10.71 -45.94 14.41
C GLY A 649 9.82 -44.71 14.69
N GLY A 650 10.29 -43.49 14.43
CA GLY A 650 9.47 -42.25 14.49
C GLY A 650 9.35 -41.61 15.87
N ALA A 651 9.97 -42.19 16.90
CA ALA A 651 10.10 -41.55 18.21
C ALA A 651 11.15 -40.43 18.19
N HIS A 652 11.09 -39.51 19.15
CA HIS A 652 12.10 -38.47 19.35
C HIS A 652 12.82 -38.65 20.70
N SER A 653 14.05 -38.17 20.79
CA SER A 653 14.72 -37.96 22.08
C SER A 653 15.33 -36.59 22.21
N LEU A 654 15.19 -36.02 23.39
CA LEU A 654 15.80 -34.75 23.74
C LEU A 654 17.32 -34.92 23.88
N ALA A 655 18.06 -34.00 23.30
CA ALA A 655 19.50 -33.89 23.47
C ALA A 655 19.88 -32.41 23.62
N LEU A 656 20.82 -32.13 24.52
CA LEU A 656 21.46 -30.82 24.61
C LEU A 656 22.57 -30.75 23.57
N VAL A 657 22.39 -29.91 22.56
CA VAL A 657 23.30 -29.82 21.41
C VAL A 657 23.95 -28.46 21.40
N THR A 658 25.27 -28.46 21.19
CA THR A 658 26.05 -27.24 21.01
C THR A 658 26.58 -27.17 19.59
N VAL A 659 26.28 -26.09 18.89
CA VAL A 659 26.71 -25.86 17.50
C VAL A 659 27.47 -24.53 17.43
N PRO A 660 28.63 -24.48 16.75
CA PRO A 660 29.35 -23.22 16.53
C PRO A 660 28.52 -22.23 15.72
N SER A 661 28.94 -20.96 15.72
CA SER A 661 28.34 -19.93 14.87
C SER A 661 28.43 -20.29 13.39
N MET A 662 27.36 -20.05 12.62
CA MET A 662 27.29 -20.25 11.17
C MET A 662 27.93 -21.56 10.72
N GLY A 663 27.63 -22.65 11.45
CA GLY A 663 28.32 -23.92 11.33
C GLY A 663 27.41 -25.10 11.63
N TYR A 664 27.99 -26.30 11.71
CA TYR A 664 27.25 -27.53 11.96
C TYR A 664 27.98 -28.41 12.98
N ALA A 665 27.22 -29.33 13.58
CA ALA A 665 27.72 -30.38 14.47
C ALA A 665 26.98 -31.69 14.17
N PRO A 666 27.64 -32.85 14.30
CA PRO A 666 26.96 -34.13 14.21
C PRO A 666 26.02 -34.32 15.40
N ALA A 667 24.85 -34.91 15.16
CA ALA A 667 24.01 -35.43 16.24
C ALA A 667 24.76 -36.58 16.90
N ALA A 668 25.41 -36.32 18.04
CA ALA A 668 26.13 -37.37 18.77
C ALA A 668 25.18 -38.56 19.04
N ALA A 669 25.64 -39.78 18.75
CA ALA A 669 24.94 -40.97 19.20
C ALA A 669 24.77 -40.89 20.73
N PRO A 670 23.63 -41.32 21.32
CA PRO A 670 23.33 -41.15 22.76
C PRO A 670 24.29 -41.84 23.74
N THR A 671 25.41 -42.37 23.30
CA THR A 671 26.29 -43.28 24.05
C THR A 671 27.60 -42.68 24.56
N SER A 672 27.85 -41.37 24.43
CA SER A 672 28.87 -40.70 25.23
C SER A 672 28.24 -39.75 26.23
N LEU A 673 27.59 -40.33 27.26
CA LEU A 673 27.28 -39.66 28.51
C LEU A 673 28.61 -39.30 29.21
N GLN A 674 29.28 -38.23 28.78
CA GLN A 674 30.02 -37.46 29.77
C GLN A 674 28.96 -36.75 30.61
N PRO A 675 28.87 -37.00 31.93
CA PRO A 675 27.92 -36.29 32.77
C PRO A 675 28.21 -34.79 32.63
N LEU A 676 27.23 -34.04 32.11
CA LEU A 676 27.23 -32.58 32.12
C LEU A 676 27.21 -32.12 33.59
N GLN A 677 28.37 -32.09 34.22
CA GLN A 677 28.54 -31.69 35.62
C GLN A 677 28.26 -30.19 35.86
N THR A 678 27.98 -29.40 34.82
CA THR A 678 27.92 -27.94 34.92
C THR A 678 26.52 -27.32 34.83
N GLN A 679 25.46 -28.07 34.52
CA GLN A 679 24.09 -27.51 34.44
C GLN A 679 23.11 -28.34 35.25
N GLN A 680 22.30 -27.67 36.09
CA GLN A 680 21.25 -28.33 36.86
C GLN A 680 20.14 -28.82 35.93
N PRO A 681 19.66 -30.07 36.07
CA PRO A 681 18.52 -30.55 35.31
C PRO A 681 17.27 -29.73 35.65
N VAL A 682 16.30 -29.72 34.75
CA VAL A 682 15.00 -29.11 35.01
C VAL A 682 14.22 -30.01 35.97
N PHE A 683 13.73 -29.46 37.06
CA PHE A 683 12.80 -30.10 37.98
C PHE A 683 11.39 -29.59 37.73
N VAL A 684 10.42 -30.50 37.67
CA VAL A 684 9.00 -30.16 37.63
C VAL A 684 8.31 -30.78 38.83
N VAL A 685 7.65 -29.95 39.64
CA VAL A 685 6.94 -30.38 40.84
C VAL A 685 5.50 -29.92 40.74
N GLN A 686 4.56 -30.87 40.80
CA GLN A 686 3.15 -30.57 41.00
C GLN A 686 2.87 -30.56 42.50
N GLU A 687 2.41 -29.42 43.00
CA GLU A 687 2.10 -29.20 44.40
C GLU A 687 0.71 -29.75 44.77
N THR A 688 0.45 -29.93 46.06
CA THR A 688 -0.84 -30.45 46.54
C THR A 688 -2.03 -29.53 46.26
N ASP A 689 -1.77 -28.23 46.06
CA ASP A 689 -2.78 -27.24 45.67
C ASP A 689 -3.09 -27.25 44.16
N GLY A 690 -2.40 -28.10 43.39
CA GLY A 690 -2.51 -28.20 41.93
C GLY A 690 -1.61 -27.24 41.14
N SER A 691 -0.83 -26.38 41.82
CA SER A 691 0.16 -25.54 41.16
C SER A 691 1.35 -26.36 40.63
N VAL A 692 2.03 -25.87 39.61
CA VAL A 692 3.22 -26.53 39.04
C VAL A 692 4.41 -25.58 39.08
N THR A 693 5.52 -26.06 39.64
CA THR A 693 6.80 -25.35 39.68
C THR A 693 7.77 -25.99 38.68
N LEU A 694 8.38 -25.18 37.80
CA LEU A 694 9.48 -25.56 36.92
C LEU A 694 10.75 -24.82 37.37
N ASP A 695 11.85 -25.53 37.58
CA ASP A 695 13.13 -24.95 38.05
C ASP A 695 14.31 -25.55 37.27
N ASN A 696 15.14 -24.72 36.65
CA ASN A 696 16.37 -25.16 35.95
C ASN A 696 17.67 -24.64 36.60
N GLY A 697 17.59 -24.12 37.83
CA GLY A 697 18.70 -23.52 38.55
C GLY A 697 19.06 -22.09 38.13
N ILE A 698 18.49 -21.59 37.02
CA ILE A 698 18.66 -20.20 36.55
C ILE A 698 17.40 -19.41 36.86
N ILE A 699 16.25 -19.91 36.41
CA ILE A 699 14.93 -19.35 36.71
C ILE A 699 14.02 -20.41 37.32
N ARG A 700 13.16 -19.96 38.22
CA ARG A 700 12.08 -20.75 38.81
C ARG A 700 10.74 -20.13 38.42
N VAL A 701 9.90 -20.94 37.81
CA VAL A 701 8.57 -20.59 37.28
C VAL A 701 7.52 -21.28 38.14
N ARG A 702 6.54 -20.56 38.67
CA ARG A 702 5.39 -21.16 39.37
C ARG A 702 4.09 -20.78 38.67
N LEU A 703 3.36 -21.79 38.22
CA LEU A 703 2.03 -21.67 37.61
C LEU A 703 0.96 -22.07 38.62
N ASP A 704 -0.11 -21.29 38.74
CA ASP A 704 -1.26 -21.69 39.56
C ASP A 704 -2.11 -22.77 38.85
N PRO A 705 -3.11 -23.39 39.52
CA PRO A 705 -3.93 -24.45 38.91
C PRO A 705 -4.72 -24.05 37.65
N THR A 706 -4.71 -22.78 37.27
CA THR A 706 -5.38 -22.23 36.08
C THR A 706 -4.40 -21.88 34.94
N GLY A 707 -3.09 -22.04 35.17
CA GLY A 707 -2.03 -21.73 34.20
C GLY A 707 -1.49 -20.30 34.29
N CYS A 708 -1.95 -19.48 35.24
CA CYS A 708 -1.41 -18.14 35.44
C CYS A 708 -0.05 -18.19 36.13
N LEU A 709 0.87 -17.32 35.72
CA LEU A 709 2.22 -17.23 36.25
C LEU A 709 2.22 -16.42 37.54
N THR A 710 2.32 -17.09 38.69
CA THR A 710 2.32 -16.45 40.02
C THR A 710 3.70 -16.01 40.48
N SER A 711 4.76 -16.62 39.96
CA SER A 711 6.13 -16.28 40.32
C SER A 711 7.10 -16.65 39.20
N LEU A 712 8.05 -15.75 38.91
CA LEU A 712 9.17 -15.94 38.00
C LEU A 712 10.43 -15.37 38.65
N VAL A 713 11.20 -16.24 39.31
CA VAL A 713 12.35 -15.84 40.13
C VAL A 713 13.66 -16.11 39.38
N LEU A 714 14.53 -15.11 39.32
CA LEU A 714 15.94 -15.30 38.96
C LEU A 714 16.68 -15.90 40.16
N VAL A 715 16.95 -17.20 40.11
CA VAL A 715 17.40 -18.03 41.25
C VAL A 715 18.64 -17.45 41.92
N ALA A 716 19.65 -17.04 41.13
CA ALA A 716 20.91 -16.53 41.65
C ALA A 716 20.76 -15.27 42.52
N SER A 717 19.73 -14.46 42.27
CA SER A 717 19.52 -13.18 42.99
C SER A 717 18.31 -13.21 43.93
N GLY A 718 17.43 -14.21 43.79
CA GLY A 718 16.11 -14.22 44.43
C GLY A 718 15.15 -13.15 43.92
N ARG A 719 15.50 -12.42 42.84
CA ARG A 719 14.66 -11.35 42.29
C ARG A 719 13.42 -11.95 41.63
N GLU A 720 12.26 -11.52 42.11
CA GLU A 720 10.96 -11.76 41.50
C GLU A 720 10.75 -10.81 40.30
N ALA A 721 10.32 -11.36 39.17
CA ALA A 721 10.05 -10.63 37.94
C ALA A 721 8.57 -10.23 37.80
N ILE A 722 7.64 -10.86 38.51
CA ILE A 722 6.21 -10.51 38.49
C ILE A 722 5.89 -9.47 39.57
N ALA A 723 5.04 -8.49 39.24
CA ALA A 723 4.65 -7.45 40.18
C ALA A 723 3.82 -8.02 41.36
N GLU A 724 4.00 -7.44 42.54
CA GLU A 724 3.33 -7.89 43.76
C GLU A 724 1.80 -7.80 43.64
N GLY A 725 1.10 -8.84 44.05
CA GLY A 725 -0.37 -8.91 44.00
C GLY A 725 -0.95 -9.12 42.59
N THR A 726 -0.12 -9.43 41.59
CA THR A 726 -0.54 -9.68 40.21
C THR A 726 -0.09 -11.07 39.73
N VAL A 727 -0.60 -11.50 38.59
CA VAL A 727 -0.17 -12.71 37.89
C VAL A 727 0.23 -12.36 36.45
N GLY A 728 1.27 -13.02 35.93
CA GLY A 728 1.63 -12.99 34.52
C GLY A 728 0.93 -14.10 33.73
N ASN A 729 1.17 -14.16 32.43
CA ASN A 729 0.51 -15.11 31.53
C ASN A 729 -1.03 -15.08 31.63
N GLN A 730 -1.57 -13.91 31.96
CA GLN A 730 -3.02 -13.72 32.08
C GLN A 730 -3.59 -13.39 30.70
N PHE A 731 -4.41 -14.29 30.16
CA PHE A 731 -5.16 -14.02 28.95
C PHE A 731 -6.33 -13.10 29.24
N VAL A 732 -6.55 -12.12 28.37
CA VAL A 732 -7.55 -11.08 28.53
C VAL A 732 -8.22 -10.80 27.20
N LEU A 733 -9.54 -10.75 27.23
CA LEU A 733 -10.38 -10.43 26.08
C LEU A 733 -10.84 -8.98 26.17
N PHE A 734 -10.73 -8.25 25.06
CA PHE A 734 -11.27 -6.89 24.90
C PHE A 734 -12.31 -6.91 23.79
N ASP A 735 -13.30 -6.02 23.88
CA ASP A 735 -14.22 -5.73 22.78
C ASP A 735 -13.50 -4.83 21.76
N ASP A 736 -13.52 -5.23 20.48
CA ASP A 736 -12.83 -4.52 19.40
C ASP A 736 -13.84 -4.01 18.37
N VAL A 737 -14.26 -2.76 18.56
CA VAL A 737 -15.21 -2.06 17.69
C VAL A 737 -14.62 -0.67 17.42
N PRO A 738 -13.90 -0.50 16.31
CA PRO A 738 -13.23 0.76 16.01
C PRO A 738 -14.20 1.84 15.50
N LEU A 739 -13.69 3.05 15.27
CA LEU A 739 -14.48 4.18 14.77
C LEU A 739 -14.81 4.10 13.28
N TYR A 740 -13.86 3.62 12.45
CA TYR A 740 -13.93 3.77 11.00
C TYR A 740 -13.74 2.45 10.24
N TRP A 741 -12.65 1.72 10.49
CA TRP A 741 -12.24 0.58 9.66
C TRP A 741 -11.88 -0.66 10.50
N ASP A 742 -12.77 -1.66 10.50
CA ASP A 742 -12.68 -2.89 11.31
C ASP A 742 -11.33 -3.63 11.24
N ALA A 743 -10.73 -3.78 10.05
CA ALA A 743 -9.48 -4.53 9.90
C ALA A 743 -8.22 -3.68 10.09
N TRP A 744 -8.34 -2.35 10.09
CA TRP A 744 -7.20 -1.44 10.21
C TRP A 744 -7.05 -0.91 11.62
N ASP A 745 -8.15 -0.47 12.23
CA ASP A 745 -8.12 0.31 13.44
C ASP A 745 -8.36 -0.53 14.69
N VAL A 746 -7.65 -0.14 15.74
CA VAL A 746 -8.04 -0.43 17.12
C VAL A 746 -7.96 0.89 17.87
N MET A 747 -8.91 1.15 18.77
CA MET A 747 -9.03 2.43 19.47
C MET A 747 -8.63 2.30 20.93
N ASP A 748 -8.06 3.34 21.53
CA ASP A 748 -7.61 3.37 22.92
C ASP A 748 -8.67 2.91 23.93
N TYR A 749 -9.93 3.30 23.73
CA TYR A 749 -11.06 2.91 24.60
C TYR A 749 -11.32 1.39 24.65
N HIS A 750 -10.78 0.58 23.71
CA HIS A 750 -10.92 -0.87 23.78
C HIS A 750 -10.38 -1.43 25.10
N LEU A 751 -9.34 -0.78 25.66
CA LEU A 751 -8.72 -1.16 26.93
C LEU A 751 -9.67 -1.10 28.14
N GLU A 752 -10.75 -0.31 28.06
CA GLU A 752 -11.76 -0.20 29.11
C GLU A 752 -12.66 -1.44 29.21
N THR A 753 -12.69 -2.27 28.16
CA THR A 753 -13.53 -3.47 28.05
C THR A 753 -12.82 -4.74 28.51
N ARG A 754 -11.71 -4.57 29.24
CA ARG A 754 -10.83 -5.62 29.77
C ARG A 754 -11.60 -6.72 30.51
N LYS A 755 -11.62 -7.94 29.98
CA LYS A 755 -12.24 -9.13 30.60
C LYS A 755 -11.22 -10.26 30.73
N PRO A 756 -10.67 -10.51 31.93
CA PRO A 756 -9.79 -11.66 32.14
C PRO A 756 -10.47 -12.98 31.74
N VAL A 757 -9.78 -13.80 30.97
CA VAL A 757 -10.22 -15.17 30.69
C VAL A 757 -9.90 -16.01 31.92
N LEU A 758 -10.94 -16.45 32.61
CA LEU A 758 -10.80 -17.22 33.85
C LEU A 758 -10.57 -18.70 33.51
N GLY A 759 -9.45 -19.25 33.95
CA GLY A 759 -9.19 -20.68 33.85
C GLY A 759 -10.01 -21.48 34.87
N GLN A 760 -10.17 -22.77 34.59
CA GLN A 760 -10.79 -23.71 35.53
C GLN A 760 -9.69 -24.46 36.28
N ALA A 761 -9.82 -24.55 37.61
CA ALA A 761 -8.88 -25.32 38.42
C ALA A 761 -8.85 -26.79 37.98
N GLY A 762 -7.65 -27.37 37.90
CA GLY A 762 -7.46 -28.76 37.47
C GLY A 762 -7.27 -28.95 35.96
N THR A 763 -7.18 -27.85 35.20
CA THR A 763 -6.80 -27.88 33.77
C THR A 763 -5.29 -27.89 33.56
N LEU A 764 -4.51 -27.45 34.55
CA LEU A 764 -3.06 -27.51 34.54
C LEU A 764 -2.58 -28.94 34.84
N ALA A 765 -1.69 -29.45 34.00
CA ALA A 765 -1.02 -30.71 34.20
C ALA A 765 0.46 -30.64 33.81
N VAL A 766 1.26 -31.53 34.42
CA VAL A 766 2.65 -31.71 34.03
C VAL A 766 2.69 -32.31 32.62
N GLY A 767 3.46 -31.69 31.72
CA GLY A 767 3.73 -32.20 30.38
C GLY A 767 4.95 -33.11 30.39
N THR A 768 6.14 -32.53 30.52
CA THR A 768 7.41 -33.28 30.70
C THR A 768 7.89 -33.15 32.14
N GLU A 769 8.15 -34.28 32.81
CA GLU A 769 8.52 -34.33 34.24
C GLU A 769 9.88 -33.70 34.59
N GLY A 770 10.69 -33.33 33.59
CA GLY A 770 11.99 -32.67 33.79
C GLY A 770 13.17 -33.39 33.12
N GLY A 771 14.38 -33.13 33.60
CA GLY A 771 15.64 -33.59 33.01
C GLY A 771 16.24 -32.53 32.09
N LEU A 772 16.22 -32.75 30.77
CA LEU A 772 16.67 -31.74 29.80
C LEU A 772 15.60 -30.66 29.55
N ARG A 773 14.32 -31.02 29.68
CA ARG A 773 13.16 -30.16 29.47
C ARG A 773 12.11 -30.47 30.52
N GLY A 774 11.56 -29.45 31.15
CA GLY A 774 10.32 -29.54 31.91
C GLY A 774 9.23 -28.79 31.16
N SER A 775 8.00 -29.29 31.21
CA SER A 775 6.86 -28.53 30.70
C SER A 775 5.60 -28.73 31.53
N ALA A 776 4.71 -27.75 31.47
CA ALA A 776 3.36 -27.82 31.99
C ALA A 776 2.40 -27.38 30.89
N TRP A 777 1.26 -28.04 30.79
CA TRP A 777 0.25 -27.73 29.79
C TRP A 777 -1.10 -27.43 30.45
N PHE A 778 -1.87 -26.52 29.87
CA PHE A 778 -3.23 -26.23 30.32
C PHE A 778 -4.14 -25.86 29.15
N LEU A 779 -5.44 -25.93 29.41
CA LEU A 779 -6.52 -25.54 28.49
C LEU A 779 -7.32 -24.39 29.10
N LEU A 780 -7.59 -23.36 28.31
CA LEU A 780 -8.51 -22.29 28.65
C LEU A 780 -9.70 -22.30 27.69
N GLN A 781 -10.90 -22.27 28.25
CA GLN A 781 -12.11 -21.99 27.50
C GLN A 781 -12.32 -20.48 27.45
N ILE A 782 -12.27 -19.89 26.25
CA ILE A 782 -12.46 -18.44 26.06
C ILE A 782 -13.96 -18.13 25.98
N SER A 783 -14.68 -18.92 25.20
CA SER A 783 -16.15 -18.85 25.00
C SER A 783 -16.67 -20.26 24.67
N PRO A 784 -17.97 -20.50 24.47
CA PRO A 784 -18.46 -21.79 23.98
C PRO A 784 -17.83 -22.28 22.66
N ASN A 785 -17.35 -21.36 21.81
CA ASN A 785 -16.83 -21.68 20.47
C ASN A 785 -15.30 -21.53 20.37
N SER A 786 -14.69 -20.78 21.29
CA SER A 786 -13.26 -20.48 21.29
C SER A 786 -12.54 -21.09 22.48
N ARG A 787 -11.39 -21.72 22.21
CA ARG A 787 -10.54 -22.33 23.24
C ARG A 787 -9.06 -22.09 22.93
N LEU A 788 -8.24 -22.18 23.96
CA LEU A 788 -6.79 -22.07 23.88
C LEU A 788 -6.15 -23.25 24.60
N SER A 789 -5.09 -23.79 24.03
CA SER A 789 -4.13 -24.63 24.74
C SER A 789 -2.79 -23.91 24.81
N GLN A 790 -2.10 -24.05 25.94
CA GLN A 790 -0.75 -23.52 26.06
C GLN A 790 0.17 -24.52 26.76
N GLU A 791 1.36 -24.71 26.20
CA GLU A 791 2.48 -25.41 26.83
C GLU A 791 3.54 -24.41 27.29
N VAL A 792 3.85 -24.42 28.58
CA VAL A 792 4.91 -23.63 29.21
C VAL A 792 6.14 -24.52 29.35
N VAL A 793 7.23 -24.16 28.68
CA VAL A 793 8.42 -25.00 28.55
C VAL A 793 9.64 -24.31 29.15
N LEU A 794 10.37 -25.05 29.98
CA LEU A 794 11.66 -24.67 30.53
C LEU A 794 12.72 -25.70 30.14
N ASP A 795 13.81 -25.26 29.52
CA ASP A 795 14.95 -26.10 29.13
C ASP A 795 16.13 -25.90 30.08
N VAL A 796 16.97 -26.93 30.18
CA VAL A 796 18.25 -26.83 30.90
C VAL A 796 19.12 -25.74 30.27
N GLY A 797 19.75 -24.90 31.10
CA GLY A 797 20.64 -23.84 30.66
C GLY A 797 19.97 -22.62 30.01
N CYS A 798 18.65 -22.62 29.81
CA CYS A 798 17.93 -21.49 29.21
C CYS A 798 17.55 -20.43 30.26
N PRO A 799 17.90 -19.15 30.06
CA PRO A 799 17.55 -18.06 30.99
C PRO A 799 16.15 -17.46 30.73
N TYR A 800 15.30 -18.14 29.96
CA TYR A 800 13.96 -17.69 29.60
C TYR A 800 12.99 -18.87 29.59
N VAL A 801 11.70 -18.58 29.77
CA VAL A 801 10.59 -19.53 29.64
C VAL A 801 9.95 -19.35 28.26
N ARG A 802 9.52 -20.45 27.64
CA ARG A 802 8.79 -20.42 26.36
C ARG A 802 7.33 -20.76 26.57
N PHE A 803 6.48 -20.06 25.84
CA PHE A 803 5.03 -20.28 25.82
C PHE A 803 4.64 -20.69 24.40
N HIS A 804 4.18 -21.93 24.23
CA HIS A 804 3.63 -22.41 22.97
C HIS A 804 2.12 -22.35 23.07
N THR A 805 1.49 -21.44 22.34
CA THR A 805 0.05 -21.17 22.43
C THR A 805 -0.62 -21.56 21.13
N GLU A 806 -1.66 -22.38 21.22
CA GLU A 806 -2.56 -22.70 20.10
C GLU A 806 -3.97 -22.19 20.46
N VAL A 807 -4.58 -21.45 19.54
CA VAL A 807 -5.88 -20.82 19.75
C VAL A 807 -6.83 -21.28 18.66
N HIS A 808 -7.91 -21.94 19.06
CA HIS A 808 -9.06 -22.17 18.21
C HIS A 808 -10.01 -20.98 18.38
N TRP A 809 -10.01 -20.06 17.42
CA TRP A 809 -10.61 -18.75 17.52
C TRP A 809 -11.84 -18.59 16.63
N HIS A 810 -12.99 -18.30 17.24
CA HIS A 810 -14.29 -18.06 16.58
C HIS A 810 -15.04 -16.85 17.17
N GLU A 811 -14.32 -15.96 17.86
CA GLU A 811 -14.92 -14.72 18.35
C GLU A 811 -15.03 -13.69 17.22
N ALA A 812 -16.04 -12.83 17.32
CA ALA A 812 -16.24 -11.68 16.43
C ALA A 812 -16.06 -10.37 17.21
N HIS A 813 -15.35 -9.40 16.63
CA HIS A 813 -15.10 -8.08 17.25
C HIS A 813 -14.54 -8.21 18.67
N LYS A 814 -13.49 -9.03 18.80
CA LYS A 814 -12.76 -9.28 20.05
C LYS A 814 -11.25 -9.23 19.81
N PHE A 815 -10.54 -8.79 20.82
CA PHE A 815 -9.08 -8.75 20.84
C PHE A 815 -8.57 -9.59 22.00
N LEU A 816 -7.86 -10.68 21.73
CA LEU A 816 -7.19 -11.48 22.75
C LEU A 816 -5.75 -10.98 22.96
N LYS A 817 -5.41 -10.65 24.21
CA LYS A 817 -4.04 -10.30 24.61
C LYS A 817 -3.59 -11.18 25.77
N VAL A 818 -2.28 -11.23 26.01
CA VAL A 818 -1.67 -11.85 27.19
C VAL A 818 -0.87 -10.80 27.95
N GLU A 819 -1.12 -10.69 29.25
CA GLU A 819 -0.51 -9.69 30.12
C GLU A 819 0.59 -10.30 30.99
N PHE A 820 1.72 -9.61 31.08
CA PHE A 820 2.83 -9.92 31.98
C PHE A 820 3.19 -8.68 32.81
N PRO A 821 2.52 -8.43 33.94
CA PRO A 821 2.82 -7.30 34.82
C PRO A 821 4.22 -7.46 35.44
N ALA A 822 5.22 -6.86 34.79
CA ALA A 822 6.61 -6.98 35.20
C ALA A 822 6.91 -6.09 36.41
N ARG A 823 7.71 -6.61 37.37
CA ARG A 823 8.27 -5.86 38.50
C ARG A 823 9.45 -4.99 38.06
N VAL A 824 9.16 -4.08 37.13
CA VAL A 824 10.09 -3.15 36.52
C VAL A 824 9.46 -1.77 36.51
N ARG A 825 10.18 -0.76 37.04
CA ARG A 825 9.77 0.64 36.97
C ARG A 825 10.78 1.40 36.13
N SER A 826 10.44 1.61 34.87
CA SER A 826 11.20 2.41 33.90
C SER A 826 10.24 3.37 33.21
N PRO A 827 10.62 4.63 32.94
CA PRO A 827 9.79 5.55 32.16
C PRO A 827 9.73 5.19 30.66
N GLN A 828 10.54 4.22 30.23
CA GLN A 828 10.66 3.78 28.84
C GLN A 828 10.76 2.26 28.74
N ALA A 829 10.25 1.72 27.63
CA ALA A 829 10.45 0.35 27.20
C ALA A 829 11.27 0.36 25.90
N THR A 830 12.21 -0.58 25.78
CA THR A 830 13.05 -0.73 24.59
C THR A 830 12.48 -1.84 23.73
N TYR A 831 12.19 -1.52 22.47
CA TYR A 831 11.63 -2.44 21.48
C TYR A 831 12.66 -2.70 20.39
N GLU A 832 12.77 -3.95 19.93
CA GLU A 832 13.49 -4.27 18.71
C GLU A 832 12.74 -3.67 17.52
N VAL A 833 13.48 -3.09 16.58
CA VAL A 833 13.02 -2.67 15.26
C VAL A 833 14.08 -3.09 14.24
N GLN A 834 13.85 -2.83 12.95
CA GLN A 834 14.79 -3.19 11.89
C GLN A 834 16.20 -2.66 12.19
N PHE A 835 17.18 -3.57 12.27
CA PHE A 835 18.60 -3.29 12.55
C PHE A 835 18.89 -2.40 13.77
N GLY A 836 17.99 -2.35 14.76
CA GLY A 836 18.17 -1.46 15.91
C GLY A 836 17.15 -1.65 17.02
N HIS A 837 17.16 -0.72 17.96
CA HIS A 837 16.22 -0.68 19.06
C HIS A 837 15.70 0.74 19.26
N LEU A 838 14.42 0.87 19.62
CA LEU A 838 13.78 2.15 19.89
C LEU A 838 13.21 2.17 21.32
N GLN A 839 13.40 3.29 22.01
CA GLN A 839 12.79 3.53 23.32
C GLN A 839 11.48 4.27 23.15
N ARG A 840 10.40 3.70 23.70
CA ARG A 840 9.08 4.35 23.73
C ARG A 840 8.61 4.54 25.17
N PRO A 841 7.82 5.60 25.45
CA PRO A 841 7.36 5.89 26.81
C PRO A 841 6.44 4.79 27.35
N THR A 842 6.50 4.56 28.66
CA THR A 842 5.59 3.66 29.41
C THR A 842 4.60 4.44 30.27
N HIS A 843 4.39 5.71 29.92
CA HIS A 843 3.51 6.66 30.60
C HIS A 843 2.73 7.45 29.56
N HIS A 844 1.67 8.12 30.01
CA HIS A 844 0.75 8.86 29.15
C HIS A 844 0.77 10.35 29.53
N ASN A 845 1.91 11.03 29.39
CA ASN A 845 2.09 12.41 29.86
C ASN A 845 1.69 13.45 28.80
N THR A 846 1.94 13.16 27.52
CA THR A 846 1.61 14.04 26.40
C THR A 846 0.66 13.35 25.44
N SER A 847 0.00 14.13 24.57
CA SER A 847 -0.85 13.58 23.51
C SER A 847 -0.11 12.64 22.55
N TRP A 848 1.19 12.84 22.35
CA TRP A 848 2.06 11.94 21.58
C TRP A 848 2.34 10.61 22.29
N ASP A 849 2.29 10.59 23.63
CA ASP A 849 2.41 9.36 24.42
C ASP A 849 1.07 8.64 24.54
N TRP A 850 -0.05 9.36 24.52
CA TRP A 850 -1.40 8.79 24.52
C TRP A 850 -1.68 7.98 23.26
N ALA A 851 -1.29 8.52 22.09
CA ALA A 851 -1.49 7.88 20.81
C ALA A 851 -0.74 6.54 20.66
N ARG A 852 0.23 6.27 21.54
CA ARG A 852 1.07 5.09 21.55
C ARG A 852 0.62 4.03 22.57
N PHE A 853 -0.69 3.77 22.63
CA PHE A 853 -1.27 2.76 23.53
C PHE A 853 -1.03 1.33 23.01
N GLU A 854 -0.91 1.16 21.69
CA GLU A 854 -0.34 -0.03 21.05
C GLU A 854 0.99 0.34 20.38
N MET A 855 1.99 -0.53 20.50
CA MET A 855 3.33 -0.32 19.95
C MET A 855 3.67 -1.39 18.91
N ARG A 856 4.48 -0.99 17.92
CA ARG A 856 4.82 -1.79 16.74
C ARG A 856 6.26 -2.30 16.87
N ASN A 857 6.48 -3.58 16.62
CA ASN A 857 7.81 -4.22 16.62
C ASN A 857 8.13 -4.84 15.28
#